data_AF-T1J5M2-F1
#
_entry.id   AF-T1J5M2-F1
#
_cell.length_a   1.000
_cell.length_b   1.000
_cell.length_c   1.000
_cell.angle_alpha   90.00
_cell.angle_beta   90.00
_cell.angle_gamma   90.00
#
_symmetry.space_group_name_H-M   'P 1'
#
loop_
_entity.id
_entity.type
_entity.pdbx_description
1 polymer ?
#
loop_
_entity_poly.entity_id
_entity_poly.type
_entity_poly.pdbx_seq_one_letter_code
_entity_poly.pdbx_strand_id
1 'polypeptide(L)'
;MSVEWLATLVLIALVAAGKAEDSDDDDVNIQEIDVDGDDVKVTNIKTGVINEDNDKNRHKRPNRKQPPNIIFILGDDIGHNDVGWNNPNFKTPHMNKLAKEGVLLDQFYAMPLCTPSRATLLTGLYAQQLGLQRYVLGVQEPYGVPLKFKFLPQALKRKGYHTHAMGKWHLGFCDKRYTPTYRGFDTFFGFYQGFEENYQHCLSPNYIYDPISNCTGFDFRDNTKVAKKYNGKYSSYIQNDRAIKIIENHNKYHARQPLFMYVALSAEHFPVQGDKFTPECANVTESRKQFCGAMIGVDQVVHNISEALKKSKFYNNSILVFVSDNGGAVSFGGNNFPLRGDKGTLYEGGTRVPGFIHSPLLKKTGYTHKGIFHMVDWYTTFLHLAEITPDKNAGLNGVNQWESVSEDKPSPRTEFPYSMDMIEGTIIGAVRVGDYKLIDGPTGNDDRWVTENETLDKSYDSAYLVNYTSGNKKFRFLLTRIKTPTFTLSTSIKVKLNTTAIKSVNMEHQVIIFIFISIPFTFTGAKTAPNILFILGDDIGYNDVGWHNKLFHTPTLDELAKTGTILENYYSYPLCTPSRATLMTGVYASQLGLQRGVLLNQEPYGVPLRYQMLPERLKEAGYATHAIGKWHLGYCNKKYTPLRRGFDTFLGFYNGAAENYLHCVSRHYLYTKENCTGLDIHDNGELGYKYAGKFSSEVYADQADKIIRSHNKRHPLFIYLSLAASHLPLQAPAKYMKNCMKNVNEARRKLCATMAAEDAAVAKVLLALKQTDMYDNTVIIFASDNGGSADYGGNNFPLRGEKNSLWEGGTRVPAFVHSPLLHKKCTINNHLMHVSDWYPTILKLADLEPRKIGDYKLIAGPGGIYNQTIPEYQVVDYSYNVDYILTKTLGRSGYDVSDRKSKLFNLNHDPFETTDLADDMPVKVKELWQRIEHHRKRMKNAVKFGEAPAGNPENFYNVYTSGWCLAYFDVPKIISTHSLIASKRISTMQLAVHLAVVAFCGALHLSDGKKPHLIFIMGDDMGYNDVGWHNKLFHTPHMDKLAKSGVILEQYYSLPLCTPSRVALMSGIYPSLLGLQRGVLLNQEPYGIPLKYEMIPKRLKEAGYHTHQIGK
;
A
#
# COMPACT_ATOMS: atom_id res chain seq x y z
N MET A 1 -56.10 -16.91 23.34
CA MET A 1 -57.11 -17.54 22.47
C MET A 1 -56.42 -18.06 21.23
N SER A 2 -56.91 -19.19 20.74
CA SER A 2 -56.41 -20.01 19.63
C SER A 2 -56.68 -19.35 18.26
N VAL A 3 -55.72 -19.36 17.32
CA VAL A 3 -55.51 -20.37 16.23
C VAL A 3 -56.05 -19.85 14.87
N GLU A 4 -55.28 -20.15 13.81
CA GLU A 4 -55.60 -20.20 12.36
C GLU A 4 -56.81 -19.39 11.83
N TRP A 5 -56.60 -18.44 10.89
CA TRP A 5 -57.56 -18.15 9.79
C TRP A 5 -57.05 -17.27 8.62
N LEU A 6 -55.75 -16.96 8.51
CA LEU A 6 -55.20 -16.11 7.43
C LEU A 6 -54.20 -16.80 6.48
N ALA A 7 -54.05 -18.13 6.57
CA ALA A 7 -53.19 -18.92 5.68
C ALA A 7 -53.87 -19.35 4.35
N THR A 8 -55.17 -19.13 4.18
CA THR A 8 -55.97 -19.74 3.10
C THR A 8 -56.25 -18.80 1.90
N LEU A 9 -56.04 -17.48 2.04
CA LEU A 9 -56.50 -16.50 1.04
C LEU A 9 -55.43 -15.97 0.06
N VAL A 10 -54.14 -16.24 0.30
CA VAL A 10 -53.06 -15.88 -0.65
C VAL A 10 -52.74 -17.05 -1.60
N LEU A 11 -53.07 -18.29 -1.22
CA LEU A 11 -52.80 -19.51 -2.01
C LEU A 11 -53.68 -19.71 -3.24
N ILE A 12 -54.72 -18.88 -3.44
CA ILE A 12 -55.73 -19.05 -4.50
C ILE A 12 -55.54 -18.05 -5.66
N ALA A 13 -54.76 -16.97 -5.48
CA ALA A 13 -54.67 -15.86 -6.42
C ALA A 13 -53.63 -16.02 -7.56
N LEU A 14 -52.82 -17.09 -7.57
CA LEU A 14 -51.75 -17.30 -8.57
C LEU A 14 -51.81 -18.64 -9.32
N VAL A 15 -52.85 -19.45 -9.11
CA VAL A 15 -53.01 -20.78 -9.77
C VAL A 15 -54.03 -20.74 -10.93
N ALA A 16 -54.66 -19.59 -11.19
CA ALA A 16 -55.77 -19.44 -12.16
C ALA A 16 -55.41 -18.63 -13.43
N ALA A 17 -54.17 -18.75 -13.93
CA ALA A 17 -53.75 -18.13 -15.19
C ALA A 17 -52.78 -19.02 -16.01
N GLY A 18 -53.24 -20.22 -16.41
CA GLY A 18 -52.69 -20.93 -17.58
C GLY A 18 -53.36 -20.47 -18.88
N LYS A 19 -52.94 -20.84 -20.10
CA LYS A 19 -51.98 -21.87 -20.57
C LYS A 19 -51.34 -21.44 -21.93
N ALA A 20 -50.42 -22.28 -22.41
CA ALA A 20 -49.71 -22.35 -23.70
C ALA A 20 -48.34 -21.66 -23.79
N GLU A 21 -47.31 -22.18 -24.48
CA GLU A 21 -46.87 -23.54 -24.95
C GLU A 21 -45.42 -23.29 -25.51
N ASP A 22 -44.39 -24.15 -25.55
CA ASP A 22 -44.18 -25.60 -25.33
C ASP A 22 -42.73 -25.86 -24.77
N SER A 23 -42.48 -26.96 -24.01
CA SER A 23 -41.64 -28.17 -24.33
C SER A 23 -40.12 -27.96 -24.58
N ASP A 24 -39.14 -28.73 -24.05
CA ASP A 24 -39.12 -30.00 -23.28
C ASP A 24 -37.94 -30.06 -22.24
N ASP A 25 -38.16 -30.77 -21.13
CA ASP A 25 -37.32 -31.70 -20.32
C ASP A 25 -35.75 -31.56 -20.24
N ASP A 26 -35.06 -31.90 -19.13
CA ASP A 26 -35.42 -32.82 -18.02
C ASP A 26 -34.65 -32.53 -16.69
N ASP A 27 -35.34 -32.79 -15.57
CA ASP A 27 -34.90 -33.17 -14.21
C ASP A 27 -33.56 -32.71 -13.54
N VAL A 28 -33.64 -32.10 -12.34
CA VAL A 28 -33.49 -32.80 -11.03
C VAL A 28 -33.63 -31.82 -9.82
N ASN A 29 -34.59 -32.14 -8.96
CA ASN A 29 -34.75 -31.83 -7.52
C ASN A 29 -33.75 -30.93 -6.77
N ILE A 30 -34.29 -29.91 -6.08
CA ILE A 30 -33.67 -29.21 -4.95
C ILE A 30 -34.36 -29.65 -3.65
N GLN A 31 -33.58 -30.11 -2.67
CA GLN A 31 -33.98 -30.08 -1.26
C GLN A 31 -33.06 -29.11 -0.52
N GLU A 32 -33.66 -28.11 0.13
CA GLU A 32 -32.97 -27.27 1.10
C GLU A 32 -32.73 -28.08 2.38
N ILE A 33 -31.61 -27.83 3.05
CA ILE A 33 -31.35 -28.25 4.43
C ILE A 33 -31.11 -26.99 5.24
N ASP A 34 -31.99 -26.75 6.20
CA ASP A 34 -31.87 -25.70 7.19
C ASP A 34 -30.75 -26.02 8.20
N VAL A 35 -30.14 -24.99 8.78
CA VAL A 35 -28.93 -25.11 9.61
C VAL A 35 -29.23 -24.67 11.02
N ASP A 36 -29.25 -25.61 11.96
CA ASP A 36 -29.39 -25.29 13.38
C ASP A 36 -28.64 -26.29 14.28
N GLY A 37 -28.06 -25.78 15.37
CA GLY A 37 -27.67 -26.56 16.56
C GLY A 37 -26.40 -27.43 16.53
N ASP A 38 -25.45 -27.07 17.39
CA ASP A 38 -24.20 -27.77 17.72
C ASP A 38 -24.29 -29.28 18.11
N ASP A 39 -23.13 -29.95 17.99
CA ASP A 39 -22.72 -31.18 18.69
C ASP A 39 -23.48 -32.51 18.45
N VAL A 40 -22.97 -33.34 17.52
CA VAL A 40 -23.17 -34.81 17.55
C VAL A 40 -21.87 -35.59 17.35
N LYS A 41 -21.50 -36.38 18.36
CA LYS A 41 -20.36 -37.32 18.34
C LYS A 41 -20.62 -38.49 17.40
N VAL A 42 -19.65 -38.85 16.57
CA VAL A 42 -19.71 -40.06 15.73
C VAL A 42 -19.26 -41.29 16.53
N THR A 43 -20.17 -42.22 16.77
CA THR A 43 -19.85 -43.59 17.21
C THR A 43 -20.69 -44.63 16.45
N ASN A 44 -20.00 -45.61 15.85
CA ASN A 44 -20.50 -46.89 15.34
C ASN A 44 -21.64 -46.91 14.30
N ILE A 45 -21.29 -47.27 13.06
CA ILE A 45 -22.21 -47.94 12.12
C ILE A 45 -21.60 -49.27 11.69
N LYS A 46 -22.45 -50.30 11.59
CA LYS A 46 -22.09 -51.72 11.44
C LYS A 46 -21.61 -52.08 10.03
N THR A 47 -20.75 -53.10 9.97
CA THR A 47 -20.42 -53.86 8.75
C THR A 47 -21.65 -54.60 8.21
N GLY A 48 -21.98 -54.40 6.93
CA GLY A 48 -22.89 -55.25 6.17
C GLY A 48 -22.13 -55.97 5.06
N VAL A 49 -22.06 -57.30 5.12
CA VAL A 49 -21.51 -58.14 4.05
C VAL A 49 -22.55 -58.27 2.94
N ILE A 50 -22.13 -58.12 1.68
CA ILE A 50 -22.93 -58.48 0.51
C ILE A 50 -22.12 -59.48 -0.30
N ASN A 51 -22.76 -60.59 -0.67
CA ASN A 51 -22.11 -61.77 -1.23
C ASN A 51 -21.51 -61.55 -2.63
N GLU A 52 -20.41 -62.25 -2.88
CA GLU A 52 -19.96 -62.60 -4.22
C GLU A 52 -20.93 -63.60 -4.84
N ASP A 53 -21.71 -63.19 -5.85
CA ASP A 53 -22.16 -64.02 -6.98
C ASP A 53 -23.21 -63.25 -7.81
N ASN A 54 -22.76 -62.60 -8.89
CA ASN A 54 -23.50 -62.31 -10.15
C ASN A 54 -22.83 -61.19 -10.98
N ASP A 55 -21.62 -61.42 -11.51
CA ASP A 55 -21.04 -60.53 -12.55
C ASP A 55 -20.53 -61.32 -13.77
N LYS A 56 -21.44 -62.11 -14.35
CA LYS A 56 -21.28 -62.77 -15.66
C LYS A 56 -22.36 -62.28 -16.65
N ASN A 57 -22.48 -60.96 -16.83
CA ASN A 57 -22.90 -60.31 -18.08
C ASN A 57 -23.11 -58.79 -17.89
N ARG A 58 -22.03 -58.00 -18.02
CA ARG A 58 -22.15 -56.60 -18.41
C ARG A 58 -21.26 -56.31 -19.61
N HIS A 59 -21.89 -55.75 -20.65
CA HIS A 59 -21.30 -55.54 -21.97
C HIS A 59 -19.97 -54.79 -21.94
N LYS A 60 -19.08 -55.16 -22.86
CA LYS A 60 -17.83 -54.44 -23.17
C LYS A 60 -18.12 -52.96 -23.43
N ARG A 61 -17.97 -52.11 -22.41
CA ARG A 61 -17.81 -50.67 -22.63
C ARG A 61 -16.52 -50.43 -23.42
N PRO A 62 -16.49 -49.50 -24.39
CA PRO A 62 -15.30 -49.27 -25.20
C PRO A 62 -14.11 -48.90 -24.31
N ASN A 63 -12.93 -49.37 -24.70
CA ASN A 63 -11.69 -49.28 -23.92
C ASN A 63 -11.21 -47.83 -23.83
N ARG A 64 -11.79 -47.04 -22.91
CA ARG A 64 -11.53 -45.62 -22.77
C ARG A 64 -10.09 -45.43 -22.29
N LYS A 65 -9.25 -44.90 -23.18
CA LYS A 65 -7.82 -44.68 -22.94
C LYS A 65 -7.65 -43.84 -21.66
N GLN A 66 -6.89 -44.34 -20.69
CA GLN A 66 -6.71 -43.60 -19.44
C GLN A 66 -5.85 -42.35 -19.71
N PRO A 67 -6.24 -41.17 -19.20
CA PRO A 67 -5.41 -39.98 -19.25
C PRO A 67 -4.03 -40.24 -18.62
N PRO A 68 -2.96 -39.56 -19.09
CA PRO A 68 -1.62 -39.74 -18.58
C PRO A 68 -1.48 -39.19 -17.17
N ASN A 69 -0.61 -39.83 -16.38
CA ASN A 69 -0.09 -39.25 -15.15
C ASN A 69 0.83 -38.08 -15.52
N ILE A 70 0.75 -36.97 -14.79
CA ILE A 70 1.52 -35.74 -15.04
C ILE A 70 2.37 -35.45 -13.82
N ILE A 71 3.68 -35.53 -13.98
CA ILE A 71 4.67 -35.27 -12.93
C ILE A 71 5.46 -34.04 -13.35
N PHE A 72 5.13 -32.90 -12.74
CA PHE A 72 5.72 -31.61 -13.04
C PHE A 72 6.70 -31.24 -11.95
N ILE A 73 8.00 -31.27 -12.27
CA ILE A 73 9.09 -30.88 -11.38
C ILE A 73 9.53 -29.47 -11.77
N LEU A 74 9.50 -28.57 -10.78
CA LEU A 74 9.84 -27.17 -10.93
C LEU A 74 11.02 -26.87 -10.01
N GLY A 75 12.15 -26.52 -10.60
CA GLY A 75 13.27 -25.91 -9.87
C GLY A 75 13.07 -24.41 -9.71
N ASP A 76 13.80 -23.84 -8.75
CA ASP A 76 13.85 -22.41 -8.44
C ASP A 76 15.24 -21.90 -8.85
N ASP A 77 15.41 -20.71 -9.41
CA ASP A 77 16.76 -20.11 -9.58
C ASP A 77 17.80 -20.98 -10.34
N ILE A 78 17.35 -21.88 -11.22
CA ILE A 78 18.24 -22.69 -12.09
C ILE A 78 18.47 -21.95 -13.41
N GLY A 79 19.72 -21.54 -13.62
CA GLY A 79 20.16 -20.83 -14.81
C GLY A 79 20.51 -21.72 -15.99
N HIS A 80 20.71 -21.10 -17.15
CA HIS A 80 21.03 -21.83 -18.39
C HIS A 80 22.30 -22.68 -18.29
N ASN A 81 23.30 -22.26 -17.50
CA ASN A 81 24.60 -22.93 -17.35
C ASN A 81 24.61 -23.97 -16.21
N ASP A 82 23.45 -24.24 -15.60
CA ASP A 82 23.30 -24.98 -14.34
C ASP A 82 22.80 -26.41 -14.56
N VAL A 83 22.93 -26.91 -15.78
CA VAL A 83 22.42 -28.21 -16.20
C VAL A 83 23.40 -28.87 -17.15
N GLY A 84 23.62 -30.17 -16.95
CA GLY A 84 24.72 -30.89 -17.61
C GLY A 84 24.60 -31.06 -19.13
N TRP A 85 23.44 -30.75 -19.72
CA TRP A 85 23.25 -30.72 -21.18
C TRP A 85 23.65 -29.38 -21.82
N ASN A 86 23.75 -28.30 -21.04
CA ASN A 86 24.29 -27.00 -21.47
C ASN A 86 25.73 -26.79 -20.99
N ASN A 87 26.06 -27.27 -19.78
CA ASN A 87 27.40 -27.20 -19.19
C ASN A 87 27.90 -28.60 -18.82
N PRO A 88 28.77 -29.25 -19.62
CA PRO A 88 29.28 -30.58 -19.33
C PRO A 88 30.01 -30.74 -17.99
N ASN A 89 30.47 -29.64 -17.38
CA ASN A 89 31.11 -29.67 -16.05
C ASN A 89 30.07 -29.83 -14.91
N PHE A 90 28.80 -29.52 -15.17
CA PHE A 90 27.74 -29.53 -14.18
C PHE A 90 27.07 -30.92 -14.11
N LYS A 91 27.30 -31.64 -13.01
CA LYS A 91 27.03 -33.08 -12.91
C LYS A 91 25.57 -33.39 -12.56
N THR A 92 24.69 -33.40 -13.56
CA THR A 92 23.29 -33.84 -13.43
C THR A 92 23.01 -35.11 -14.25
N PRO A 93 23.66 -36.26 -13.95
CA PRO A 93 23.67 -37.43 -14.83
C PRO A 93 22.28 -38.04 -15.11
N HIS A 94 21.36 -38.01 -14.15
CA HIS A 94 20.04 -38.61 -14.32
C HIS A 94 19.10 -37.73 -15.13
N MET A 95 19.10 -36.42 -14.89
CA MET A 95 18.39 -35.43 -15.70
C MET A 95 18.99 -35.35 -17.11
N ASN A 96 20.32 -35.38 -17.26
CA ASN A 96 20.98 -35.46 -18.57
C ASN A 96 20.50 -36.66 -19.38
N LYS A 97 20.37 -37.83 -18.74
CA LYS A 97 19.84 -39.04 -19.38
C LYS A 97 18.38 -38.85 -19.81
N LEU A 98 17.51 -38.39 -18.91
CA LEU A 98 16.08 -38.19 -19.20
C LEU A 98 15.86 -37.13 -20.29
N ALA A 99 16.64 -36.06 -20.29
CA ALA A 99 16.63 -35.02 -21.32
C ALA A 99 17.08 -35.55 -22.68
N LYS A 100 18.19 -36.32 -22.72
CA LYS A 100 18.71 -36.95 -23.94
C LYS A 100 17.77 -38.04 -24.49
N GLU A 101 17.06 -38.76 -23.63
CA GLU A 101 16.07 -39.78 -24.03
C GLU A 101 14.66 -39.20 -24.25
N GLY A 102 14.47 -37.90 -23.96
CA GLY A 102 13.20 -37.18 -24.09
C GLY A 102 13.29 -36.07 -25.13
N VAL A 103 12.82 -34.87 -24.79
CA VAL A 103 12.90 -33.67 -25.62
C VAL A 103 13.42 -32.50 -24.78
N LEU A 104 14.55 -31.94 -25.20
CA LEU A 104 15.11 -30.71 -24.64
C LEU A 104 14.35 -29.50 -25.13
N LEU A 105 14.06 -28.53 -24.26
CA LEU A 105 13.37 -27.29 -24.64
C LEU A 105 14.39 -26.15 -24.73
N ASP A 106 14.77 -25.76 -25.94
CA ASP A 106 15.79 -24.72 -26.16
C ASP A 106 15.25 -23.31 -25.95
N GLN A 107 14.04 -23.05 -26.47
CA GLN A 107 13.34 -21.77 -26.35
C GLN A 107 12.18 -21.83 -25.34
N PHE A 108 12.46 -22.36 -24.14
CA PHE A 108 11.51 -22.35 -23.02
C PHE A 108 11.70 -21.10 -22.16
N TYR A 109 10.58 -20.42 -21.85
CA TYR A 109 10.57 -19.14 -21.16
C TYR A 109 9.62 -19.15 -19.96
N ALA A 110 10.08 -18.56 -18.86
CA ALA A 110 9.32 -18.27 -17.66
C ALA A 110 9.30 -16.75 -17.39
N MET A 111 8.49 -16.33 -16.42
CA MET A 111 8.54 -14.96 -15.90
C MET A 111 9.87 -14.77 -15.14
N PRO A 112 10.38 -13.53 -14.98
CA PRO A 112 11.68 -13.29 -14.34
C PRO A 112 11.75 -13.61 -12.85
N LEU A 113 10.65 -14.02 -12.22
CA LEU A 113 10.52 -14.24 -10.78
C LEU A 113 9.57 -15.41 -10.47
N CYS A 114 9.86 -16.13 -9.38
CA CYS A 114 9.17 -17.33 -8.94
C CYS A 114 7.64 -17.20 -8.75
N THR A 115 7.11 -16.25 -7.94
CA THR A 115 5.65 -16.07 -7.82
C THR A 115 4.98 -15.82 -9.18
N PRO A 116 5.40 -14.83 -10.00
CA PRO A 116 4.81 -14.62 -11.34
C PRO A 116 4.78 -15.88 -12.20
N SER A 117 5.87 -16.66 -12.23
CA SER A 117 5.95 -17.91 -12.99
C SER A 117 5.02 -19.00 -12.47
N ARG A 118 5.00 -19.24 -11.16
CA ARG A 118 4.13 -20.23 -10.51
C ARG A 118 2.65 -19.88 -10.69
N ALA A 119 2.31 -18.59 -10.63
CA ALA A 119 0.96 -18.09 -10.88
C ALA A 119 0.56 -18.32 -12.34
N THR A 120 1.48 -18.05 -13.27
CA THR A 120 1.29 -18.23 -14.71
C THR A 120 1.10 -19.70 -15.08
N LEU A 121 1.96 -20.59 -14.56
CA LEU A 121 1.87 -22.05 -14.69
C LEU A 121 0.52 -22.59 -14.21
N LEU A 122 0.12 -22.23 -12.99
CA LEU A 122 -1.05 -22.84 -12.35
C LEU A 122 -2.38 -22.23 -12.79
N THR A 123 -2.42 -21.09 -13.48
CA THR A 123 -3.66 -20.47 -13.97
C THR A 123 -3.82 -20.46 -15.49
N GLY A 124 -2.73 -20.60 -16.26
CA GLY A 124 -2.77 -20.41 -17.71
C GLY A 124 -2.98 -18.95 -18.13
N LEU A 125 -2.73 -18.00 -17.21
CA LEU A 125 -2.85 -16.55 -17.41
C LEU A 125 -1.53 -15.84 -17.16
N TYR A 126 -1.18 -14.83 -17.94
CA TYR A 126 -0.01 -13.99 -17.68
C TYR A 126 -0.13 -13.24 -16.35
N ALA A 127 0.98 -13.07 -15.62
CA ALA A 127 1.01 -12.43 -14.30
C ALA A 127 0.36 -11.02 -14.26
N GLN A 128 0.42 -10.28 -15.38
CA GLN A 128 -0.23 -9.00 -15.63
C GLN A 128 -1.76 -9.06 -15.44
N GLN A 129 -2.41 -10.12 -15.91
CA GLN A 129 -3.85 -10.35 -15.75
C GLN A 129 -4.22 -10.76 -14.32
N LEU A 130 -3.23 -11.21 -13.54
CA LEU A 130 -3.37 -11.63 -12.14
C LEU A 130 -3.03 -10.50 -11.14
N GLY A 131 -2.47 -9.37 -11.61
CA GLY A 131 -1.95 -8.30 -10.76
C GLY A 131 -0.64 -8.66 -10.06
N LEU A 132 0.16 -9.56 -10.64
CA LEU A 132 1.39 -10.13 -10.09
C LEU A 132 2.63 -9.81 -10.94
N GLN A 133 2.54 -8.87 -11.88
CA GLN A 133 3.62 -8.54 -12.82
C GLN A 133 4.87 -7.88 -12.18
N ARG A 134 4.72 -7.29 -10.99
CA ARG A 134 5.65 -6.30 -10.45
C ARG A 134 6.75 -6.89 -9.55
N TYR A 135 6.42 -7.88 -8.74
CA TYR A 135 7.37 -8.54 -7.84
C TYR A 135 6.84 -9.88 -7.35
N VAL A 136 7.62 -10.60 -6.55
CA VAL A 136 7.14 -11.76 -5.80
C VAL A 136 6.22 -11.34 -4.65
N LEU A 137 5.37 -12.25 -4.20
CA LEU A 137 4.61 -12.05 -2.97
C LEU A 137 5.58 -12.00 -1.79
N GLY A 138 5.52 -10.94 -1.00
CA GLY A 138 6.34 -10.81 0.20
C GLY A 138 6.02 -11.89 1.25
N VAL A 139 6.96 -12.12 2.18
CA VAL A 139 6.72 -12.98 3.38
C VAL A 139 5.47 -12.54 4.15
N GLN A 140 5.20 -11.26 4.01
CA GLN A 140 4.12 -10.52 4.63
C GLN A 140 3.06 -10.17 3.57
N GLU A 141 2.69 -11.13 2.70
CA GLU A 141 1.61 -11.02 1.70
C GLU A 141 0.60 -12.21 1.64
N PRO A 142 -0.65 -11.95 2.07
CA PRO A 142 -1.93 -12.53 1.69
C PRO A 142 -2.35 -12.17 0.30
N TYR A 143 -1.69 -11.15 -0.27
CA TYR A 143 -1.86 -11.03 -1.68
C TYR A 143 -1.36 -12.34 -2.26
N GLY A 144 -2.08 -12.80 -3.24
CA GLY A 144 -2.20 -14.20 -3.53
C GLY A 144 -3.11 -14.30 -4.73
N VAL A 145 -2.89 -15.31 -5.57
CA VAL A 145 -3.53 -15.32 -6.89
C VAL A 145 -5.05 -15.25 -6.71
N PRO A 146 -5.77 -14.24 -7.25
CA PRO A 146 -7.16 -14.00 -6.89
C PRO A 146 -8.05 -15.25 -7.00
N LEU A 147 -8.89 -15.50 -5.99
CA LEU A 147 -9.67 -16.75 -5.86
C LEU A 147 -10.66 -17.02 -7.01
N LYS A 148 -10.98 -15.98 -7.80
CA LYS A 148 -11.77 -16.11 -9.04
C LYS A 148 -11.07 -16.96 -10.11
N PHE A 149 -9.73 -16.96 -10.14
CA PHE A 149 -8.94 -17.72 -11.11
C PHE A 149 -8.75 -19.17 -10.64
N LYS A 150 -9.19 -20.11 -11.47
CA LYS A 150 -9.18 -21.55 -11.18
C LYS A 150 -7.83 -22.16 -11.53
N PHE A 151 -7.27 -22.88 -10.56
CA PHE A 151 -5.95 -23.49 -10.70
C PHE A 151 -6.02 -24.82 -11.46
N LEU A 152 -4.95 -25.18 -12.16
CA LEU A 152 -4.80 -26.43 -12.93
C LEU A 152 -5.27 -27.69 -12.15
N PRO A 153 -4.83 -27.95 -10.90
CA PRO A 153 -5.36 -29.06 -10.09
C PRO A 153 -6.88 -29.01 -9.90
N GLN A 154 -7.54 -27.85 -9.82
CA GLN A 154 -9.01 -27.76 -9.75
C GLN A 154 -9.68 -28.20 -11.06
N ALA A 155 -9.02 -28.01 -12.20
CA ALA A 155 -9.48 -28.53 -13.49
C ALA A 155 -9.23 -30.05 -13.58
N LEU A 156 -8.01 -30.50 -13.31
CA LEU A 156 -7.63 -31.92 -13.37
C LEU A 156 -8.45 -32.79 -12.40
N LYS A 157 -8.68 -32.34 -11.17
CA LYS A 157 -9.48 -33.06 -10.16
C LYS A 157 -10.93 -33.29 -10.61
N ARG A 158 -11.52 -32.39 -11.40
CA ARG A 158 -12.86 -32.60 -12.01
C ARG A 158 -12.88 -33.72 -13.07
N LYS A 159 -11.72 -34.08 -13.64
CA LYS A 159 -11.53 -35.22 -14.53
C LYS A 159 -11.14 -36.51 -13.76
N GLY A 160 -11.09 -36.45 -12.42
CA GLY A 160 -10.76 -37.60 -11.57
C GLY A 160 -9.26 -37.80 -11.30
N TYR A 161 -8.42 -36.79 -11.56
CA TYR A 161 -7.02 -36.84 -11.13
C TYR A 161 -6.90 -36.78 -9.59
N HIS A 162 -6.01 -37.59 -9.04
CA HIS A 162 -5.46 -37.37 -7.71
C HIS A 162 -4.34 -36.32 -7.81
N THR A 163 -4.40 -35.28 -6.99
CA THR A 163 -3.61 -34.06 -7.15
C THR A 163 -2.75 -33.80 -5.91
N HIS A 164 -1.43 -33.74 -6.06
CA HIS A 164 -0.52 -33.57 -4.94
C HIS A 164 0.49 -32.46 -5.21
N ALA A 165 0.69 -31.57 -4.24
CA ALA A 165 1.72 -30.53 -4.29
C ALA A 165 2.77 -30.77 -3.20
N MET A 166 4.03 -30.45 -3.49
CA MET A 166 5.11 -30.49 -2.50
C MET A 166 6.19 -29.44 -2.79
N GLY A 167 6.89 -29.02 -1.74
CA GLY A 167 7.87 -27.93 -1.78
C GLY A 167 7.25 -26.53 -1.80
N LYS A 168 7.88 -25.58 -2.49
CA LYS A 168 7.57 -24.14 -2.43
C LYS A 168 6.22 -23.79 -3.08
N TRP A 169 5.31 -23.19 -2.30
CA TRP A 169 4.04 -22.68 -2.81
C TRP A 169 4.17 -21.28 -3.41
N HIS A 170 4.46 -20.28 -2.56
CA HIS A 170 4.71 -18.88 -2.91
C HIS A 170 3.61 -18.16 -3.72
N LEU A 171 2.34 -18.51 -3.49
CA LEU A 171 1.16 -17.95 -4.18
C LEU A 171 0.08 -17.35 -3.23
N GLY A 172 0.49 -17.02 -1.99
CA GLY A 172 -0.35 -16.50 -0.90
C GLY A 172 -0.91 -17.61 0.01
N PHE A 173 -1.06 -17.33 1.31
CA PHE A 173 -1.44 -18.35 2.31
C PHE A 173 -2.21 -17.85 3.55
N CYS A 174 -2.35 -16.53 3.68
CA CYS A 174 -3.09 -15.75 4.68
C CYS A 174 -4.44 -16.29 5.19
N ASP A 175 -5.23 -16.74 4.24
CA ASP A 175 -6.55 -17.30 4.38
C ASP A 175 -6.43 -18.67 3.73
N LYS A 176 -7.00 -19.67 4.41
CA LYS A 176 -6.93 -21.08 4.01
C LYS A 176 -7.30 -21.26 2.53
N ARG A 177 -8.22 -20.45 1.98
CA ARG A 177 -8.64 -20.44 0.57
C ARG A 177 -7.49 -20.23 -0.42
N TYR A 178 -6.40 -19.54 -0.04
CA TYR A 178 -5.22 -19.36 -0.89
C TYR A 178 -4.21 -20.51 -0.78
N THR A 179 -4.27 -21.32 0.29
CA THR A 179 -3.33 -22.44 0.49
C THR A 179 -3.57 -23.58 -0.52
N PRO A 180 -2.55 -24.41 -0.83
CA PRO A 180 -2.61 -25.39 -1.92
C PRO A 180 -3.81 -26.34 -1.87
N THR A 181 -4.20 -26.80 -0.68
CA THR A 181 -5.30 -27.78 -0.53
C THR A 181 -6.69 -27.18 -0.80
N TYR A 182 -6.84 -25.85 -0.70
CA TYR A 182 -8.05 -25.15 -1.11
C TYR A 182 -7.97 -24.66 -2.57
N ARG A 183 -6.76 -24.58 -3.14
CA ARG A 183 -6.51 -24.31 -4.56
C ARG A 183 -6.43 -25.57 -5.42
N GLY A 184 -7.01 -26.67 -4.96
CA GLY A 184 -7.36 -27.85 -5.76
C GLY A 184 -6.56 -29.10 -5.48
N PHE A 185 -5.43 -29.01 -4.78
CA PHE A 185 -4.63 -30.19 -4.42
C PHE A 185 -5.30 -31.02 -3.31
N ASP A 186 -5.27 -32.34 -3.43
CA ASP A 186 -5.73 -33.28 -2.40
C ASP A 186 -4.77 -33.33 -1.20
N THR A 187 -3.47 -33.19 -1.44
CA THR A 187 -2.48 -33.05 -0.37
C THR A 187 -1.40 -32.02 -0.68
N PHE A 188 -0.84 -31.41 0.38
CA PHE A 188 0.35 -30.57 0.30
C PHE A 188 1.46 -31.03 1.26
N PHE A 189 2.73 -30.89 0.87
CA PHE A 189 3.87 -31.16 1.74
C PHE A 189 5.07 -30.26 1.41
N GLY A 190 5.24 -29.17 2.15
CA GLY A 190 6.23 -28.13 1.85
C GLY A 190 5.93 -26.84 2.61
N PHE A 191 6.43 -25.71 2.14
CA PHE A 191 6.26 -24.40 2.79
C PHE A 191 5.45 -23.43 1.91
N TYR A 192 4.79 -22.48 2.55
CA TYR A 192 3.93 -21.50 1.88
C TYR A 192 4.70 -20.29 1.35
N GLN A 193 5.80 -19.95 2.01
CA GLN A 193 6.59 -18.74 1.79
C GLN A 193 7.48 -18.77 0.54
N GLY A 194 8.21 -17.67 0.31
CA GLY A 194 9.12 -17.51 -0.82
C GLY A 194 10.49 -18.20 -0.69
N PHE A 195 10.88 -18.62 0.51
CA PHE A 195 12.10 -19.35 0.80
C PHE A 195 12.01 -20.02 2.19
N GLU A 196 12.95 -20.90 2.51
CA GLU A 196 13.24 -21.41 3.85
C GLU A 196 14.71 -21.84 3.95
N GLU A 197 15.24 -21.96 5.18
CA GLU A 197 16.49 -22.68 5.42
C GLU A 197 16.24 -24.20 5.23
N ASN A 198 17.10 -24.89 4.47
CA ASN A 198 16.84 -26.22 3.92
C ASN A 198 16.84 -27.38 4.94
N TYR A 199 17.37 -27.17 6.14
CA TYR A 199 17.41 -28.17 7.22
C TYR A 199 16.48 -27.82 8.39
N GLN A 200 16.43 -26.53 8.76
CA GLN A 200 15.66 -26.01 9.89
C GLN A 200 14.22 -25.64 9.50
N HIS A 201 13.95 -25.43 8.21
CA HIS A 201 12.67 -24.97 7.66
C HIS A 201 12.17 -23.68 8.32
N CYS A 202 13.12 -22.77 8.55
CA CYS A 202 12.99 -21.56 9.35
C CYS A 202 13.32 -20.30 8.53
N LEU A 203 12.80 -19.15 8.99
CA LEU A 203 12.98 -17.83 8.38
C LEU A 203 13.59 -16.81 9.37
N SER A 204 14.42 -15.90 8.83
CA SER A 204 14.90 -14.67 9.50
C SER A 204 14.25 -13.43 8.86
N PRO A 205 13.84 -12.38 9.61
CA PRO A 205 13.08 -11.26 9.06
C PRO A 205 13.92 -10.28 8.24
N ASN A 206 15.24 -10.31 8.41
CA ASN A 206 16.15 -9.27 7.93
C ASN A 206 16.90 -9.64 6.64
N TYR A 207 16.60 -10.79 6.02
CA TYR A 207 17.41 -11.41 4.95
C TYR A 207 18.89 -11.69 5.31
N ILE A 208 19.26 -11.44 6.57
CA ILE A 208 20.55 -11.74 7.19
C ILE A 208 20.26 -12.75 8.30
N TYR A 209 20.85 -13.93 8.19
CA TYR A 209 20.85 -14.96 9.23
C TYR A 209 21.92 -14.64 10.29
N ASP A 210 21.50 -14.55 11.55
CA ASP A 210 22.36 -14.56 12.74
C ASP A 210 22.50 -16.02 13.21
N PRO A 211 23.71 -16.61 13.21
CA PRO A 211 23.91 -18.01 13.61
C PRO A 211 23.69 -18.31 15.10
N ILE A 212 23.49 -17.31 15.96
CA ILE A 212 23.54 -17.49 17.41
C ILE A 212 22.16 -17.41 18.09
N SER A 213 21.15 -16.74 17.52
CA SER A 213 19.80 -16.79 18.12
C SER A 213 18.60 -16.47 17.21
N ASN A 214 17.55 -17.27 17.38
CA ASN A 214 16.15 -17.11 16.97
C ASN A 214 15.77 -17.23 15.48
N CYS A 215 15.42 -18.47 15.08
CA CYS A 215 14.40 -18.70 14.06
C CYS A 215 13.12 -17.91 14.40
N THR A 216 12.69 -17.02 13.49
CA THR A 216 11.57 -16.11 13.75
C THR A 216 10.21 -16.63 13.27
N GLY A 217 10.22 -17.61 12.37
CA GLY A 217 9.05 -18.34 11.92
C GLY A 217 9.45 -19.67 11.29
N PHE A 218 8.69 -20.73 11.57
CA PHE A 218 8.83 -22.06 10.97
C PHE A 218 7.62 -22.32 10.07
N ASP A 219 7.84 -22.59 8.78
CA ASP A 219 6.75 -22.65 7.79
C ASP A 219 6.54 -24.02 7.12
N PHE A 220 7.33 -25.06 7.43
CA PHE A 220 7.09 -26.38 6.85
C PHE A 220 5.74 -26.97 7.25
N ARG A 221 4.96 -27.44 6.27
CA ARG A 221 3.59 -27.95 6.43
C ARG A 221 3.43 -29.39 5.94
N ASP A 222 2.60 -30.14 6.66
CA ASP A 222 1.96 -31.37 6.20
C ASP A 222 0.46 -31.06 6.08
N ASN A 223 0.00 -30.86 4.85
CA ASN A 223 -1.25 -30.21 4.48
C ASN A 223 -1.37 -28.79 5.09
N THR A 224 -2.21 -28.64 6.11
CA THR A 224 -2.42 -27.38 6.85
C THR A 224 -1.69 -27.33 8.20
N LYS A 225 -1.09 -28.45 8.64
CA LYS A 225 -0.46 -28.58 9.96
C LYS A 225 1.04 -28.28 9.88
N VAL A 226 1.57 -27.57 10.87
CA VAL A 226 3.01 -27.32 11.00
C VAL A 226 3.75 -28.63 11.28
N ALA A 227 4.83 -28.90 10.55
CA ALA A 227 5.49 -30.20 10.51
C ALA A 227 6.89 -30.23 11.14
N LYS A 228 7.05 -29.66 12.35
CA LYS A 228 8.33 -29.54 13.09
C LYS A 228 9.15 -30.83 13.24
N LYS A 229 8.53 -32.01 13.10
CA LYS A 229 9.19 -33.34 13.15
C LYS A 229 10.23 -33.58 12.04
N TYR A 230 10.31 -32.70 11.04
CA TYR A 230 11.31 -32.76 9.97
C TYR A 230 12.53 -31.86 10.18
N ASN A 231 12.53 -30.99 11.21
CA ASN A 231 13.67 -30.14 11.57
C ASN A 231 14.98 -30.96 11.68
N GLY A 232 16.05 -30.45 11.07
CA GLY A 232 17.34 -31.12 10.89
C GLY A 232 17.42 -32.05 9.67
N LYS A 233 16.44 -32.03 8.74
CA LYS A 233 16.45 -32.87 7.53
C LYS A 233 16.33 -32.02 6.27
N TYR A 234 17.13 -32.35 5.27
CA TYR A 234 17.19 -31.58 4.03
C TYR A 234 15.87 -31.61 3.24
N SER A 235 15.35 -30.43 2.87
CA SER A 235 14.02 -30.23 2.28
C SER A 235 13.76 -31.09 1.05
N SER A 236 14.67 -31.11 0.06
CA SER A 236 14.50 -31.90 -1.16
C SER A 236 14.40 -33.41 -0.88
N TYR A 237 15.07 -33.93 0.16
CA TYR A 237 15.04 -35.35 0.49
C TYR A 237 13.74 -35.75 1.21
N ILE A 238 13.23 -34.93 2.14
CA ILE A 238 11.94 -35.23 2.79
C ILE A 238 10.76 -35.08 1.80
N GLN A 239 10.89 -34.19 0.80
CA GLN A 239 9.94 -34.05 -0.30
C GLN A 239 10.02 -35.25 -1.26
N ASN A 240 11.23 -35.73 -1.59
CA ASN A 240 11.47 -36.98 -2.32
C ASN A 240 10.78 -38.18 -1.66
N ASP A 241 10.97 -38.38 -0.35
CA ASP A 241 10.38 -39.51 0.37
C ASP A 241 8.84 -39.45 0.34
N ARG A 242 8.27 -38.24 0.40
CA ARG A 242 6.83 -38.01 0.21
C ARG A 242 6.39 -38.33 -1.22
N ALA A 243 7.15 -37.92 -2.24
CA ALA A 243 6.85 -38.17 -3.64
C ALA A 243 6.81 -39.67 -3.98
N ILE A 244 7.85 -40.42 -3.57
CA ILE A 244 7.91 -41.89 -3.73
C ILE A 244 6.70 -42.53 -3.06
N LYS A 245 6.42 -42.16 -1.81
CA LYS A 245 5.30 -42.72 -1.04
C LYS A 245 3.92 -42.40 -1.65
N ILE A 246 3.76 -41.25 -2.30
CA ILE A 246 2.54 -40.92 -3.06
C ILE A 246 2.39 -41.89 -4.24
N ILE A 247 3.45 -42.07 -5.04
CA ILE A 247 3.44 -42.95 -6.22
C ILE A 247 3.14 -44.41 -5.83
N GLU A 248 3.78 -44.93 -4.77
CA GLU A 248 3.56 -46.29 -4.27
C GLU A 248 2.13 -46.50 -3.75
N ASN A 249 1.58 -45.55 -2.99
CA ASN A 249 0.20 -45.63 -2.51
C ASN A 249 -0.82 -45.46 -3.64
N HIS A 250 -0.54 -44.62 -4.64
CA HIS A 250 -1.38 -44.45 -5.81
C HIS A 250 -1.48 -45.76 -6.60
N ASN A 251 -0.38 -46.51 -6.73
CA ASN A 251 -0.37 -47.85 -7.31
C ASN A 251 -1.18 -48.87 -6.49
N LYS A 252 -1.09 -48.79 -5.15
CA LYS A 252 -1.80 -49.73 -4.28
C LYS A 252 -3.31 -49.49 -4.21
N TYR A 253 -3.77 -48.24 -4.23
CA TYR A 253 -5.16 -47.89 -3.93
C TYR A 253 -5.91 -47.19 -5.08
N HIS A 254 -5.22 -46.59 -6.04
CA HIS A 254 -5.79 -45.69 -7.06
C HIS A 254 -5.32 -46.00 -8.49
N ALA A 255 -4.85 -47.23 -8.77
CA ALA A 255 -4.17 -47.62 -10.02
C ALA A 255 -4.94 -47.37 -11.34
N ARG A 256 -6.24 -47.08 -11.29
CA ARG A 256 -7.09 -46.77 -12.45
C ARG A 256 -7.42 -45.29 -12.61
N GLN A 257 -6.95 -44.44 -11.69
CA GLN A 257 -7.13 -42.98 -11.71
C GLN A 257 -5.81 -42.33 -12.09
N PRO A 258 -5.81 -41.22 -12.86
CA PRO A 258 -4.59 -40.53 -13.20
C PRO A 258 -4.04 -39.70 -12.02
N LEU A 259 -2.73 -39.51 -11.99
CA LEU A 259 -1.99 -38.80 -10.95
C LEU A 259 -1.46 -37.46 -11.49
N PHE A 260 -1.62 -36.38 -10.74
CA PHE A 260 -0.94 -35.10 -10.96
C PHE A 260 -0.07 -34.77 -9.75
N MET A 261 1.23 -34.63 -9.95
CA MET A 261 2.18 -34.17 -8.94
C MET A 261 2.85 -32.88 -9.38
N TYR A 262 2.77 -31.85 -8.54
CA TYR A 262 3.52 -30.61 -8.63
C TYR A 262 4.63 -30.64 -7.57
N VAL A 263 5.88 -30.75 -8.02
CA VAL A 263 7.07 -30.94 -7.19
C VAL A 263 7.96 -29.71 -7.32
N ALA A 264 7.78 -28.76 -6.41
CA ALA A 264 8.41 -27.45 -6.43
C ALA A 264 9.65 -27.41 -5.52
N LEU A 265 10.78 -27.87 -6.04
CA LEU A 265 12.07 -27.83 -5.33
C LEU A 265 12.56 -26.38 -5.19
N SER A 266 13.48 -26.16 -4.24
CA SER A 266 13.98 -24.83 -3.86
C SER A 266 15.28 -24.88 -3.05
N ALA A 267 16.05 -25.97 -3.12
CA ALA A 267 17.33 -26.11 -2.41
C ALA A 267 18.41 -25.19 -2.98
N GLU A 268 18.24 -24.90 -4.26
CA GLU A 268 18.98 -24.01 -5.14
C GLU A 268 18.57 -22.52 -5.01
N HIS A 269 17.51 -22.19 -4.24
CA HIS A 269 17.11 -20.81 -3.93
C HIS A 269 17.80 -20.30 -2.66
N PHE A 270 18.00 -18.98 -2.54
CA PHE A 270 18.54 -18.38 -1.31
C PHE A 270 17.66 -18.67 -0.06
N PRO A 271 18.23 -19.07 1.09
CA PRO A 271 19.64 -19.35 1.34
C PRO A 271 20.08 -20.68 0.69
N VAL A 272 21.06 -20.60 -0.22
CA VAL A 272 21.57 -21.76 -0.93
C VAL A 272 22.47 -22.56 0.00
N GLN A 273 22.12 -23.81 0.21
CA GLN A 273 22.80 -24.71 1.13
C GLN A 273 23.02 -26.04 0.43
N GLY A 274 24.27 -26.36 0.17
CA GLY A 274 24.62 -27.62 -0.44
C GLY A 274 24.36 -28.80 0.51
N ASP A 275 24.21 -29.98 -0.08
CA ASP A 275 23.97 -31.22 0.65
C ASP A 275 25.27 -32.05 0.77
N LYS A 276 25.13 -33.36 0.98
CA LYS A 276 26.24 -34.32 1.07
C LYS A 276 27.11 -34.41 -0.19
N PHE A 277 26.63 -33.96 -1.35
CA PHE A 277 27.33 -34.00 -2.64
C PHE A 277 28.21 -32.75 -2.89
N THR A 278 28.08 -31.71 -2.06
CA THR A 278 28.90 -30.47 -2.14
C THR A 278 30.42 -30.74 -2.28
N PRO A 279 31.03 -31.73 -1.59
CA PRO A 279 32.46 -32.04 -1.77
C PRO A 279 32.84 -32.55 -3.16
N GLU A 280 31.89 -32.96 -4.01
CA GLU A 280 32.13 -33.43 -5.38
C GLU A 280 32.23 -32.28 -6.41
N CYS A 281 31.97 -31.05 -5.96
CA CYS A 281 31.98 -29.80 -6.72
C CYS A 281 33.31 -29.05 -6.52
N ALA A 282 34.20 -29.09 -7.51
CA ALA A 282 35.55 -28.52 -7.43
C ALA A 282 35.75 -27.27 -8.33
N ASN A 283 36.72 -26.42 -7.97
CA ASN A 283 37.20 -25.26 -8.75
C ASN A 283 36.18 -24.17 -9.12
N VAL A 284 35.26 -23.83 -8.21
CA VAL A 284 34.32 -22.70 -8.34
C VAL A 284 34.19 -21.92 -7.02
N THR A 285 33.51 -20.77 -7.02
CA THR A 285 33.20 -19.97 -5.82
C THR A 285 32.38 -20.77 -4.79
N GLU A 286 32.42 -20.41 -3.51
CA GLU A 286 31.80 -21.22 -2.47
C GLU A 286 30.27 -21.28 -2.64
N SER A 287 29.63 -20.15 -2.95
CA SER A 287 28.21 -20.10 -3.35
C SER A 287 27.90 -21.09 -4.49
N ARG A 288 28.77 -21.15 -5.50
CA ARG A 288 28.61 -22.05 -6.66
C ARG A 288 28.81 -23.52 -6.29
N LYS A 289 29.69 -23.86 -5.33
CA LYS A 289 29.82 -25.24 -4.82
C LYS A 289 28.57 -25.68 -4.07
N GLN A 290 28.05 -24.83 -3.18
CA GLN A 290 26.81 -25.10 -2.42
C GLN A 290 25.63 -25.31 -3.39
N PHE A 291 25.50 -24.45 -4.41
CA PHE A 291 24.51 -24.58 -5.47
C PHE A 291 24.68 -25.89 -6.29
N CYS A 292 25.90 -26.24 -6.66
CA CYS A 292 26.22 -27.50 -7.34
C CYS A 292 25.84 -28.74 -6.49
N GLY A 293 26.12 -28.74 -5.18
CA GLY A 293 25.69 -29.80 -4.27
C GLY A 293 24.17 -29.96 -4.24
N ALA A 294 23.45 -28.85 -4.02
CA ALA A 294 21.99 -28.81 -4.06
C ALA A 294 21.41 -29.36 -5.38
N MET A 295 22.03 -29.04 -6.52
CA MET A 295 21.62 -29.52 -7.84
C MET A 295 21.89 -31.01 -8.10
N ILE A 296 22.96 -31.59 -7.54
CA ILE A 296 23.15 -33.06 -7.54
C ILE A 296 22.05 -33.71 -6.66
N GLY A 297 21.67 -33.05 -5.56
CA GLY A 297 20.50 -33.41 -4.76
C GLY A 297 19.20 -33.42 -5.58
N VAL A 298 18.95 -32.38 -6.38
CA VAL A 298 17.80 -32.28 -7.30
C VAL A 298 17.82 -33.41 -8.34
N ASP A 299 18.98 -33.68 -8.97
CA ASP A 299 19.16 -34.78 -9.92
C ASP A 299 18.78 -36.14 -9.32
N GLN A 300 19.19 -36.38 -8.06
CA GLN A 300 18.84 -37.57 -7.30
C GLN A 300 17.33 -37.68 -6.99
N VAL A 301 16.63 -36.57 -6.73
CA VAL A 301 15.17 -36.56 -6.56
C VAL A 301 14.47 -36.91 -7.86
N VAL A 302 14.89 -36.34 -8.99
CA VAL A 302 14.33 -36.66 -10.32
C VAL A 302 14.56 -38.14 -10.65
N HIS A 303 15.75 -38.67 -10.39
CA HIS A 303 16.05 -40.10 -10.52
C HIS A 303 15.07 -40.96 -9.73
N ASN A 304 14.96 -40.72 -8.43
CA ASN A 304 14.14 -41.51 -7.52
C ASN A 304 12.65 -41.50 -7.91
N ILE A 305 12.12 -40.35 -8.31
CA ILE A 305 10.75 -40.23 -8.83
C ILE A 305 10.59 -41.06 -10.11
N SER A 306 11.53 -40.97 -11.06
CA SER A 306 11.49 -41.75 -12.30
C SER A 306 11.52 -43.27 -12.04
N GLU A 307 12.32 -43.73 -11.06
CA GLU A 307 12.40 -45.13 -10.67
C GLU A 307 11.17 -45.60 -9.88
N ALA A 308 10.59 -44.74 -9.03
CA ALA A 308 9.34 -45.04 -8.33
C ALA A 308 8.18 -45.26 -9.32
N LEU A 309 8.10 -44.47 -10.38
CA LEU A 309 7.13 -44.65 -11.48
C LEU A 309 7.35 -45.97 -12.24
N LYS A 310 8.60 -46.38 -12.48
CA LYS A 310 8.93 -47.67 -13.14
C LYS A 310 8.55 -48.86 -12.26
N LYS A 311 9.00 -48.86 -11.00
CA LYS A 311 8.70 -49.89 -9.99
C LYS A 311 7.19 -50.03 -9.76
N SER A 312 6.47 -48.91 -9.78
CA SER A 312 5.01 -48.84 -9.65
C SER A 312 4.24 -49.03 -10.97
N LYS A 313 4.92 -49.39 -12.08
CA LYS A 313 4.35 -49.64 -13.41
C LYS A 313 3.58 -48.46 -14.06
N PHE A 314 3.66 -47.25 -13.52
CA PHE A 314 3.02 -46.06 -14.08
C PHE A 314 3.82 -45.40 -15.19
N TYR A 315 5.13 -45.60 -15.24
CA TYR A 315 6.06 -44.92 -16.16
C TYR A 315 5.58 -44.85 -17.62
N ASN A 316 5.03 -45.96 -18.14
CA ASN A 316 4.58 -46.08 -19.54
C ASN A 316 3.37 -45.19 -19.89
N ASN A 317 2.64 -44.69 -18.89
CA ASN A 317 1.55 -43.72 -19.05
C ASN A 317 1.82 -42.45 -18.21
N SER A 318 3.10 -42.11 -18.01
CA SER A 318 3.52 -40.91 -17.26
C SER A 318 4.24 -39.92 -18.16
N ILE A 319 3.98 -38.65 -17.94
CA ILE A 319 4.71 -37.51 -18.51
C ILE A 319 5.49 -36.86 -17.38
N LEU A 320 6.81 -36.84 -17.52
CA LEU A 320 7.75 -36.20 -16.59
C LEU A 320 8.25 -34.91 -17.23
N VAL A 321 8.05 -33.78 -16.57
CA VAL A 321 8.56 -32.47 -16.99
C VAL A 321 9.49 -31.95 -15.91
N PHE A 322 10.63 -31.40 -16.32
CA PHE A 322 11.52 -30.63 -15.47
C PHE A 322 11.77 -29.27 -16.12
N VAL A 323 11.56 -28.18 -15.38
CA VAL A 323 11.86 -26.80 -15.80
C VAL A 323 12.28 -25.94 -14.60
N SER A 324 12.99 -24.83 -14.80
CA SER A 324 13.11 -23.78 -13.79
C SER A 324 11.90 -22.83 -13.79
N ASP A 325 11.65 -22.12 -12.70
CA ASP A 325 10.63 -21.07 -12.62
C ASP A 325 11.14 -19.66 -12.96
N ASN A 326 12.43 -19.39 -12.84
CA ASN A 326 13.09 -18.19 -13.34
C ASN A 326 14.57 -18.47 -13.64
N GLY A 327 15.24 -17.49 -14.23
CA GLY A 327 16.69 -17.52 -14.45
C GLY A 327 17.51 -17.73 -13.17
N GLY A 328 18.76 -18.12 -13.35
CA GLY A 328 19.70 -18.37 -12.27
C GLY A 328 19.99 -17.13 -11.44
N ALA A 329 19.99 -17.28 -10.11
CA ALA A 329 20.32 -16.20 -9.19
C ALA A 329 21.85 -16.08 -9.02
N VAL A 330 22.46 -15.22 -9.83
CA VAL A 330 23.92 -15.03 -9.95
C VAL A 330 24.57 -14.61 -8.63
N SER A 331 23.86 -13.83 -7.82
CA SER A 331 24.30 -13.45 -6.47
C SER A 331 24.40 -14.61 -5.47
N PHE A 332 23.86 -15.79 -5.79
CA PHE A 332 23.73 -16.92 -4.86
C PHE A 332 24.20 -18.26 -5.46
N GLY A 333 25.01 -18.22 -6.53
CA GLY A 333 25.62 -19.41 -7.13
C GLY A 333 24.91 -19.99 -8.35
N GLY A 334 23.75 -19.48 -8.77
CA GLY A 334 23.16 -19.80 -10.07
C GLY A 334 23.94 -19.16 -11.22
N ASN A 335 23.89 -19.69 -12.44
CA ASN A 335 24.63 -19.14 -13.58
C ASN A 335 23.87 -19.24 -14.91
N ASN A 336 23.81 -18.13 -15.64
CA ASN A 336 23.01 -17.99 -16.87
C ASN A 336 23.84 -18.03 -18.17
N PHE A 337 25.16 -18.13 -18.09
CA PHE A 337 26.02 -18.05 -19.26
C PHE A 337 25.67 -19.12 -20.34
N PRO A 338 25.69 -18.79 -21.65
CA PRO A 338 26.03 -17.52 -22.29
C PRO A 338 24.88 -16.50 -22.37
N LEU A 339 23.74 -16.75 -21.71
CA LEU A 339 22.61 -15.82 -21.69
C LEU A 339 22.88 -14.67 -20.70
N ARG A 340 22.49 -13.46 -21.11
CA ARG A 340 22.66 -12.22 -20.34
C ARG A 340 21.67 -12.10 -19.19
N GLY A 341 22.11 -11.59 -18.03
CA GLY A 341 21.25 -11.13 -16.94
C GLY A 341 21.00 -12.16 -15.83
N ASP A 342 20.49 -11.65 -14.71
CA ASP A 342 20.22 -12.37 -13.46
C ASP A 342 18.71 -12.66 -13.28
N LYS A 343 18.34 -13.43 -12.24
CA LYS A 343 16.97 -13.48 -11.71
C LYS A 343 16.39 -12.08 -11.50
N GLY A 344 15.11 -11.91 -11.79
CA GLY A 344 14.43 -10.62 -11.71
C GLY A 344 14.70 -9.69 -12.89
N THR A 345 15.45 -10.13 -13.90
CA THR A 345 15.76 -9.32 -15.10
C THR A 345 14.95 -9.77 -16.32
N LEU A 346 14.66 -8.83 -17.22
CA LEU A 346 13.95 -9.08 -18.48
C LEU A 346 14.86 -9.62 -19.59
N TYR A 347 16.14 -9.87 -19.32
CA TYR A 347 17.06 -10.48 -20.28
C TYR A 347 16.86 -11.99 -20.36
N GLU A 348 17.51 -12.61 -21.37
CA GLU A 348 17.40 -14.05 -21.62
C GLU A 348 17.85 -14.88 -20.42
N GLY A 349 18.92 -14.52 -19.73
CA GLY A 349 19.40 -15.23 -18.54
C GLY A 349 18.40 -15.22 -17.38
N GLY A 350 17.61 -14.16 -17.23
CA GLY A 350 16.56 -14.07 -16.21
C GLY A 350 15.27 -14.83 -16.53
N THR A 351 15.05 -15.24 -17.79
CA THR A 351 13.71 -15.66 -18.27
C THR A 351 13.68 -16.85 -19.23
N ARG A 352 14.72 -17.09 -20.02
CA ARG A 352 14.89 -18.29 -20.85
C ARG A 352 15.61 -19.35 -20.01
N VAL A 353 14.87 -20.36 -19.61
CA VAL A 353 15.28 -21.28 -18.53
C VAL A 353 15.42 -22.71 -19.02
N PRO A 354 16.33 -23.51 -18.44
CA PRO A 354 16.52 -24.89 -18.86
C PRO A 354 15.28 -25.74 -18.58
N GLY A 355 15.02 -26.71 -19.45
CA GLY A 355 13.96 -27.68 -19.25
C GLY A 355 13.93 -28.82 -20.25
N PHE A 356 13.27 -29.91 -19.86
CA PHE A 356 13.00 -31.06 -20.71
C PHE A 356 11.64 -31.69 -20.41
N ILE A 357 11.11 -32.42 -21.39
CA ILE A 357 9.98 -33.33 -21.22
C ILE A 357 10.42 -34.75 -21.58
N HIS A 358 10.09 -35.72 -20.72
CA HIS A 358 10.35 -37.14 -20.94
C HIS A 358 9.06 -37.94 -20.74
N SER A 359 8.69 -38.75 -21.74
CA SER A 359 7.57 -39.69 -21.63
C SER A 359 7.66 -40.77 -22.71
N PRO A 360 7.33 -42.04 -22.39
CA PRO A 360 7.05 -43.07 -23.39
C PRO A 360 5.86 -42.77 -24.31
N LEU A 361 5.09 -41.71 -24.05
CA LEU A 361 3.97 -41.25 -24.87
C LEU A 361 4.37 -40.22 -25.95
N LEU A 362 5.63 -39.76 -25.96
CA LEU A 362 6.17 -38.91 -27.03
C LEU A 362 6.34 -39.75 -28.31
N LYS A 363 5.88 -39.25 -29.47
CA LYS A 363 6.05 -39.98 -30.74
C LYS A 363 7.47 -39.83 -31.31
N LYS A 364 8.17 -38.78 -30.93
CA LYS A 364 9.58 -38.50 -31.27
C LYS A 364 10.32 -38.04 -30.02
N THR A 365 11.52 -38.56 -29.82
CA THR A 365 12.43 -38.24 -28.70
C THR A 365 13.86 -38.13 -29.22
N GLY A 366 14.82 -37.80 -28.35
CA GLY A 366 16.22 -37.65 -28.69
C GLY A 366 16.54 -36.37 -29.47
N TYR A 367 15.71 -35.33 -29.32
CA TYR A 367 15.87 -34.07 -30.07
C TYR A 367 15.65 -32.83 -29.19
N THR A 368 16.08 -31.69 -29.72
CA THR A 368 15.92 -30.38 -29.07
C THR A 368 14.82 -29.59 -29.78
N HIS A 369 13.75 -29.28 -29.06
CA HIS A 369 12.66 -28.46 -29.55
C HIS A 369 13.06 -26.98 -29.57
N LYS A 370 13.02 -26.38 -30.77
CA LYS A 370 13.47 -25.00 -31.03
C LYS A 370 12.33 -23.97 -31.09
N GLY A 371 11.08 -24.39 -31.04
CA GLY A 371 9.92 -23.50 -31.02
C GLY A 371 9.73 -22.80 -29.68
N ILE A 372 9.07 -21.66 -29.69
CA ILE A 372 8.83 -20.85 -28.49
C ILE A 372 7.85 -21.58 -27.57
N PHE A 373 8.24 -21.84 -26.34
CA PHE A 373 7.38 -22.47 -25.33
C PHE A 373 7.39 -21.57 -24.08
N HIS A 374 6.23 -21.08 -23.64
CA HIS A 374 6.16 -20.26 -22.43
C HIS A 374 5.54 -21.05 -21.26
N MET A 375 5.94 -20.75 -20.02
CA MET A 375 5.45 -21.39 -18.79
C MET A 375 3.90 -21.49 -18.70
N VAL A 376 3.21 -20.52 -19.32
CA VAL A 376 1.74 -20.45 -19.41
C VAL A 376 1.11 -21.58 -20.26
N ASP A 377 1.86 -22.15 -21.20
CA ASP A 377 1.39 -23.19 -22.12
C ASP A 377 1.18 -24.55 -21.44
N TRP A 378 1.90 -24.80 -20.35
CA TRP A 378 1.76 -26.03 -19.59
C TRP A 378 0.32 -26.25 -19.09
N TYR A 379 -0.38 -25.19 -18.69
CA TYR A 379 -1.78 -25.26 -18.29
C TYR A 379 -2.65 -25.86 -19.40
N THR A 380 -2.65 -25.25 -20.58
CA THR A 380 -3.49 -25.67 -21.72
C THR A 380 -3.03 -27.02 -22.30
N THR A 381 -1.72 -27.29 -22.32
CA THR A 381 -1.15 -28.57 -22.74
C THR A 381 -1.58 -29.72 -21.82
N PHE A 382 -1.60 -29.50 -20.50
CA PHE A 382 -2.08 -30.50 -19.55
C PHE A 382 -3.61 -30.66 -19.56
N LEU A 383 -4.38 -29.60 -19.84
CA LEU A 383 -5.81 -29.75 -20.11
C LEU A 383 -6.08 -30.61 -21.35
N HIS A 384 -5.36 -30.37 -22.45
CA HIS A 384 -5.45 -31.19 -23.66
C HIS A 384 -5.15 -32.67 -23.38
N LEU A 385 -4.02 -32.95 -22.71
CA LEU A 385 -3.61 -34.30 -22.31
C LEU A 385 -4.59 -35.00 -21.37
N ALA A 386 -5.25 -34.25 -20.48
CA ALA A 386 -6.31 -34.74 -19.61
C ALA A 386 -7.67 -34.89 -20.32
N GLU A 387 -7.77 -34.62 -21.63
CA GLU A 387 -9.02 -34.54 -22.38
C GLU A 387 -10.04 -33.58 -21.71
N ILE A 388 -9.58 -32.39 -21.31
CA ILE A 388 -10.39 -31.31 -20.75
C ILE A 388 -10.45 -30.17 -21.76
N THR A 389 -11.64 -29.87 -22.27
CA THR A 389 -11.87 -28.66 -23.07
C THR A 389 -11.71 -27.43 -22.17
N PRO A 390 -10.83 -26.46 -22.50
CA PRO A 390 -10.72 -25.24 -21.73
C PRO A 390 -12.00 -24.40 -21.77
N ASP A 391 -12.31 -23.72 -20.67
CA ASP A 391 -13.45 -22.79 -20.62
C ASP A 391 -13.16 -21.58 -21.51
N LYS A 392 -14.01 -21.35 -22.52
CA LYS A 392 -13.90 -20.24 -23.47
C LYS A 392 -13.91 -18.87 -22.79
N ASN A 393 -14.55 -18.76 -21.62
CA ASN A 393 -14.67 -17.52 -20.87
C ASN A 393 -13.52 -17.27 -19.88
N ALA A 394 -12.60 -18.24 -19.71
CA ALA A 394 -11.50 -18.13 -18.74
C ALA A 394 -10.38 -17.16 -19.17
N GLY A 395 -10.35 -16.73 -20.45
CA GLY A 395 -9.39 -15.75 -20.95
C GLY A 395 -7.93 -16.23 -20.96
N LEU A 396 -7.72 -17.55 -21.05
CA LEU A 396 -6.42 -18.20 -20.99
C LEU A 396 -5.47 -17.70 -22.10
N ASN A 397 -4.19 -17.56 -21.76
CA ASN A 397 -3.13 -17.20 -22.71
C ASN A 397 -2.29 -18.40 -23.16
N GLY A 398 -2.37 -19.54 -22.46
CA GLY A 398 -1.65 -20.76 -22.80
C GLY A 398 -2.20 -21.43 -24.05
N VAL A 399 -1.30 -21.86 -24.94
CA VAL A 399 -1.63 -22.70 -26.10
C VAL A 399 -1.25 -24.16 -25.82
N ASN A 400 -1.90 -25.10 -26.50
CA ASN A 400 -1.51 -26.51 -26.42
C ASN A 400 -0.22 -26.72 -27.23
N GLN A 401 0.85 -27.16 -26.58
CA GLN A 401 2.15 -27.45 -27.19
C GLN A 401 2.36 -28.94 -27.46
N TRP A 402 1.40 -29.83 -27.17
CA TRP A 402 1.63 -31.28 -27.15
C TRP A 402 2.11 -31.84 -28.49
N GLU A 403 1.47 -31.50 -29.60
CA GLU A 403 1.90 -31.95 -30.93
C GLU A 403 3.26 -31.35 -31.31
N SER A 404 3.57 -30.15 -30.81
CA SER A 404 4.85 -29.48 -31.06
C SER A 404 6.01 -30.23 -30.40
N VAL A 405 5.87 -30.67 -29.16
CA VAL A 405 6.91 -31.45 -28.45
C VAL A 405 6.86 -32.96 -28.71
N SER A 406 5.69 -33.54 -28.96
CA SER A 406 5.54 -34.99 -29.17
C SER A 406 5.88 -35.42 -30.59
N GLU A 407 5.68 -34.56 -31.60
CA GLU A 407 5.89 -34.89 -33.02
C GLU A 407 6.97 -34.04 -33.70
N ASP A 408 7.61 -33.09 -33.00
CA ASP A 408 8.51 -32.07 -33.57
C ASP A 408 7.81 -31.24 -34.67
N LYS A 409 6.57 -30.82 -34.39
CA LYS A 409 5.85 -29.85 -35.22
C LYS A 409 6.23 -28.41 -34.84
N PRO A 410 6.08 -27.44 -35.75
CA PRO A 410 6.23 -26.03 -35.42
C PRO A 410 5.38 -25.65 -34.20
N SER A 411 5.93 -24.81 -33.31
CA SER A 411 5.17 -24.37 -32.14
C SER A 411 4.00 -23.47 -32.57
N PRO A 412 2.80 -23.69 -32.02
CA PRO A 412 1.68 -22.77 -32.20
C PRO A 412 1.87 -21.42 -31.48
N ARG A 413 2.91 -21.27 -30.63
CA ARG A 413 3.25 -19.98 -30.02
C ARG A 413 4.28 -19.24 -30.88
N THR A 414 3.88 -18.06 -31.33
CA THR A 414 4.74 -17.11 -32.05
C THR A 414 5.17 -15.91 -31.21
N GLU A 415 4.49 -15.61 -30.09
CA GLU A 415 4.76 -14.45 -29.26
C GLU A 415 4.45 -14.67 -27.77
N PHE A 416 5.02 -13.85 -26.88
CA PHE A 416 4.63 -13.71 -25.46
C PHE A 416 5.26 -12.46 -24.80
N PRO A 417 4.63 -11.87 -23.77
CA PRO A 417 5.25 -10.87 -22.90
C PRO A 417 6.05 -11.53 -21.75
N TYR A 418 7.27 -11.04 -21.48
CA TYR A 418 8.12 -11.51 -20.37
C TYR A 418 7.68 -10.94 -19.01
N SER A 419 7.30 -9.66 -19.00
CA SER A 419 6.51 -8.97 -17.97
C SER A 419 6.10 -7.62 -18.56
N MET A 420 4.99 -7.03 -18.09
CA MET A 420 4.56 -5.67 -18.46
C MET A 420 3.86 -5.02 -17.27
N ASP A 421 4.29 -3.84 -16.85
CA ASP A 421 3.67 -3.07 -15.75
C ASP A 421 3.45 -1.61 -16.17
N MET A 422 2.58 -0.91 -15.45
CA MET A 422 2.27 0.51 -15.68
C MET A 422 2.73 1.32 -14.45
N ILE A 423 3.93 1.89 -14.54
CA ILE A 423 4.52 2.70 -13.48
C ILE A 423 4.37 4.18 -13.87
N GLU A 424 3.66 4.95 -13.04
CA GLU A 424 3.44 6.40 -13.17
C GLU A 424 2.73 6.88 -14.46
N GLY A 425 2.33 5.95 -15.33
CA GLY A 425 1.71 6.22 -16.63
C GLY A 425 2.57 5.79 -17.82
N THR A 426 3.78 5.28 -17.57
CA THR A 426 4.66 4.66 -18.56
C THR A 426 4.47 3.15 -18.53
N ILE A 427 4.29 2.54 -19.70
CA ILE A 427 4.37 1.09 -19.86
C ILE A 427 5.84 0.70 -19.77
N ILE A 428 6.16 -0.26 -18.92
CA ILE A 428 7.48 -0.88 -18.87
C ILE A 428 7.30 -2.39 -19.05
N GLY A 429 8.25 -3.07 -19.67
CA GLY A 429 8.15 -4.51 -19.91
C GLY A 429 8.97 -5.01 -21.08
N ALA A 430 8.73 -6.26 -21.46
CA ALA A 430 9.35 -6.86 -22.63
C ALA A 430 8.42 -7.86 -23.32
N VAL A 431 8.57 -8.01 -24.64
CA VAL A 431 7.80 -8.91 -25.48
C VAL A 431 8.69 -9.61 -26.50
N ARG A 432 8.42 -10.90 -26.75
CA ARG A 432 8.99 -11.72 -27.82
C ARG A 432 7.95 -11.83 -28.95
N VAL A 433 8.36 -11.62 -30.19
CA VAL A 433 7.58 -11.95 -31.39
C VAL A 433 8.52 -12.60 -32.41
N GLY A 434 8.32 -13.89 -32.67
CA GLY A 434 9.20 -14.70 -33.50
C GLY A 434 10.66 -14.65 -33.02
N ASP A 435 11.56 -14.23 -33.90
CA ASP A 435 12.99 -14.10 -33.59
C ASP A 435 13.37 -12.80 -32.85
N TYR A 436 12.43 -11.87 -32.68
CA TYR A 436 12.67 -10.53 -32.14
C TYR A 436 12.21 -10.37 -30.70
N LYS A 437 12.99 -9.64 -29.90
CA LYS A 437 12.65 -9.24 -28.52
C LYS A 437 12.74 -7.74 -28.39
N LEU A 438 11.69 -7.11 -27.86
CA LEU A 438 11.67 -5.71 -27.44
C LEU A 438 11.68 -5.65 -25.91
N ILE A 439 12.46 -4.72 -25.34
CA ILE A 439 12.43 -4.38 -23.92
C ILE A 439 12.31 -2.86 -23.82
N ASP A 440 11.40 -2.38 -22.95
CA ASP A 440 11.15 -0.96 -22.68
C ASP A 440 11.06 -0.74 -21.16
N GLY A 441 11.69 0.32 -20.66
CA GLY A 441 11.83 0.57 -19.21
C GLY A 441 12.94 -0.25 -18.51
N PRO A 442 12.94 -0.29 -17.16
CA PRO A 442 14.01 -0.89 -16.36
C PRO A 442 14.07 -2.41 -16.53
N THR A 443 15.28 -2.92 -16.75
CA THR A 443 15.52 -4.31 -17.19
C THR A 443 15.81 -5.28 -16.05
N GLY A 444 15.91 -4.81 -14.80
CA GLY A 444 16.25 -5.61 -13.61
C GLY A 444 17.50 -5.07 -12.89
N ASN A 445 18.07 -5.85 -11.96
CA ASN A 445 19.15 -5.40 -11.08
C ASN A 445 20.58 -5.63 -11.59
N ASP A 446 20.79 -6.56 -12.54
CA ASP A 446 22.10 -6.87 -13.12
C ASP A 446 21.94 -7.29 -14.59
N ASP A 447 22.51 -6.51 -15.51
CA ASP A 447 22.38 -6.71 -16.97
C ASP A 447 23.61 -7.38 -17.59
N ARG A 448 24.54 -7.90 -16.78
CA ARG A 448 25.81 -8.43 -17.28
C ARG A 448 25.67 -9.83 -17.89
N TRP A 449 26.62 -10.18 -18.75
CA TRP A 449 27.01 -11.57 -18.93
C TRP A 449 27.93 -11.94 -17.78
N VAL A 450 27.65 -13.03 -17.08
CA VAL A 450 28.45 -13.47 -15.93
C VAL A 450 28.88 -14.91 -16.20
N THR A 451 30.16 -15.08 -16.54
CA THR A 451 30.77 -16.41 -16.72
C THR A 451 30.78 -17.18 -15.39
N GLU A 452 31.00 -18.49 -15.44
CA GLU A 452 31.01 -19.34 -14.24
C GLU A 452 31.98 -18.83 -13.16
N ASN A 453 33.15 -18.31 -13.56
CA ASN A 453 34.16 -17.73 -12.66
C ASN A 453 33.78 -16.36 -12.07
N GLU A 454 32.84 -15.63 -12.68
CA GLU A 454 32.40 -14.31 -12.25
C GLU A 454 31.14 -14.37 -11.34
N THR A 455 30.61 -15.57 -11.10
CA THR A 455 29.46 -15.82 -10.23
C THR A 455 29.77 -15.34 -8.81
N LEU A 456 29.08 -14.30 -8.35
CA LEU A 456 29.42 -13.57 -7.14
C LEU A 456 29.29 -14.44 -5.88
N ASP A 457 30.27 -14.34 -4.99
CA ASP A 457 30.30 -15.13 -3.77
C ASP A 457 29.70 -14.35 -2.59
N LYS A 458 28.38 -14.48 -2.40
CA LYS A 458 27.68 -14.02 -1.18
C LYS A 458 27.34 -15.20 -0.27
N SER A 459 28.17 -16.25 -0.26
CA SER A 459 27.94 -17.45 0.53
C SER A 459 28.02 -17.18 2.02
N TYR A 460 27.27 -17.97 2.78
CA TYR A 460 27.57 -18.18 4.19
C TYR A 460 28.87 -18.97 4.35
N ASP A 461 29.67 -18.63 5.37
CA ASP A 461 30.87 -19.37 5.76
C ASP A 461 30.52 -20.85 6.05
N SER A 462 31.03 -21.75 5.21
CA SER A 462 30.70 -23.17 5.23
C SER A 462 31.37 -23.95 6.37
N ALA A 463 32.16 -23.29 7.22
CA ALA A 463 32.74 -23.87 8.44
C ALA A 463 31.70 -24.43 9.45
N TYR A 464 30.42 -24.10 9.31
CA TYR A 464 29.38 -24.50 10.26
C TYR A 464 28.81 -25.92 10.05
N LEU A 465 28.82 -26.45 8.82
CA LEU A 465 28.15 -27.73 8.48
C LEU A 465 28.89 -28.98 9.02
N VAL A 466 30.19 -28.88 9.33
CA VAL A 466 31.01 -29.99 9.84
C VAL A 466 30.79 -30.27 11.34
N ASN A 467 30.38 -29.25 12.11
CA ASN A 467 30.27 -29.35 13.58
C ASN A 467 28.91 -29.83 14.10
N TYR A 468 27.86 -29.86 13.27
CA TYR A 468 26.52 -30.28 13.72
C TYR A 468 26.23 -31.78 13.54
N THR A 469 27.01 -32.48 12.71
CA THR A 469 26.91 -33.93 12.49
C THR A 469 27.82 -34.75 13.41
N SER A 470 28.77 -34.12 14.11
CA SER A 470 29.67 -34.77 15.08
C SER A 470 29.40 -34.27 16.51
N GLY A 471 28.70 -35.07 17.31
CA GLY A 471 28.29 -34.68 18.66
C GLY A 471 29.48 -34.43 19.61
N ASN A 472 29.71 -33.16 19.98
CA ASN A 472 30.89 -32.77 20.75
C ASN A 472 30.54 -32.21 22.15
N LYS A 473 31.02 -32.87 23.21
CA LYS A 473 30.58 -32.71 24.61
C LYS A 473 31.21 -31.53 25.37
N LYS A 474 31.56 -30.42 24.70
CA LYS A 474 32.35 -29.32 25.29
C LYS A 474 31.66 -27.95 25.26
N PHE A 475 30.61 -27.79 26.06
CA PHE A 475 30.26 -26.46 26.62
C PHE A 475 29.70 -26.59 28.04
N ARG A 476 30.57 -26.99 28.98
CA ARG A 476 30.26 -27.13 30.42
C ARG A 476 31.39 -26.57 31.30
N PHE A 477 31.89 -25.37 30.99
CA PHE A 477 32.82 -24.66 31.88
C PHE A 477 32.91 -23.15 31.58
N LEU A 478 32.03 -22.33 32.16
CA LEU A 478 32.37 -20.95 32.60
C LEU A 478 31.31 -20.35 33.56
N LEU A 479 30.90 -21.12 34.58
CA LEU A 479 30.22 -20.59 35.76
C LEU A 479 31.20 -20.57 36.93
N THR A 480 31.86 -19.44 37.18
CA THR A 480 32.30 -18.97 38.52
C THR A 480 33.19 -17.71 38.44
N ARG A 481 33.02 -16.81 39.44
CA ARG A 481 33.93 -15.70 39.83
C ARG A 481 33.98 -14.50 38.85
N ILE A 482 33.98 -13.21 39.26
CA ILE A 482 34.15 -12.62 40.60
C ILE A 482 33.41 -11.25 40.76
N LYS A 483 32.79 -11.07 41.94
CA LYS A 483 32.51 -9.86 42.76
C LYS A 483 31.96 -8.53 42.16
N THR A 484 30.91 -8.05 42.83
CA THR A 484 30.44 -6.67 42.96
C THR A 484 31.45 -5.75 43.69
N PRO A 485 31.27 -4.43 43.58
CA PRO A 485 31.09 -3.64 44.80
C PRO A 485 29.83 -2.74 44.79
N THR A 486 29.17 -2.68 45.94
CA THR A 486 28.03 -1.82 46.27
C THR A 486 28.48 -0.51 46.91
N PHE A 487 27.76 0.61 46.73
CA PHE A 487 27.67 1.64 47.78
C PHE A 487 26.39 2.51 47.72
N THR A 488 25.96 2.95 48.93
CA THR A 488 24.73 3.69 49.27
C THR A 488 25.02 4.64 50.46
N LEU A 489 24.17 5.57 50.92
CA LEU A 489 22.75 5.85 50.66
C LEU A 489 22.48 7.38 50.76
N SER A 490 21.27 7.78 50.37
CA SER A 490 20.49 8.99 50.72
C SER A 490 20.97 10.02 51.77
N THR A 491 20.47 11.26 51.59
CA THR A 491 19.58 12.01 52.53
C THR A 491 18.70 12.96 51.67
N SER A 492 17.36 13.05 51.74
CA SER A 492 16.39 13.37 52.84
C SER A 492 16.47 14.88 53.22
N ILE A 493 15.41 15.72 53.28
CA ILE A 493 14.12 15.63 54.01
C ILE A 493 12.99 16.62 53.50
N LYS A 494 11.73 16.15 53.59
CA LYS A 494 10.36 16.76 53.77
C LYS A 494 10.03 18.29 53.66
N VAL A 495 9.12 18.63 52.72
CA VAL A 495 7.70 19.11 52.83
C VAL A 495 7.22 20.04 53.99
N LYS A 496 6.53 21.16 53.66
CA LYS A 496 5.16 21.53 54.15
C LYS A 496 4.43 22.66 53.36
N LEU A 497 3.09 22.66 53.41
CA LEU A 497 2.09 23.57 52.78
C LEU A 497 1.76 24.79 53.69
N ASN A 498 1.06 25.88 53.30
CA ASN A 498 -0.40 25.94 53.01
C ASN A 498 -0.94 27.37 52.65
N THR A 499 -1.99 27.47 51.78
CA THR A 499 -3.19 28.40 51.77
C THR A 499 -3.04 29.97 51.87
N THR A 500 -3.95 30.88 51.44
CA THR A 500 -5.43 30.85 51.18
C THR A 500 -5.97 32.06 50.34
N ALA A 501 -7.03 31.84 49.54
CA ALA A 501 -8.25 32.64 49.23
C ALA A 501 -8.35 34.19 48.95
N ILE A 502 -8.93 34.50 47.77
CA ILE A 502 -10.17 35.30 47.46
C ILE A 502 -10.32 36.78 47.89
N LYS A 503 -10.64 37.67 46.91
CA LYS A 503 -11.85 38.57 46.90
C LYS A 503 -12.11 39.26 45.55
N SER A 504 -13.34 39.76 45.37
CA SER A 504 -13.95 40.33 44.16
C SER A 504 -14.76 41.62 44.46
N VAL A 505 -15.25 42.33 43.41
CA VAL A 505 -16.58 43.00 43.27
C VAL A 505 -16.57 44.30 42.41
N ASN A 506 -17.52 44.37 41.47
CA ASN A 506 -18.34 45.44 40.81
C ASN A 506 -18.28 46.91 41.33
N MET A 507 -18.86 47.98 40.73
CA MET A 507 -19.65 48.33 39.50
C MET A 507 -19.53 49.89 39.32
N GLU A 508 -19.93 50.57 38.23
CA GLU A 508 -21.30 51.04 37.87
C GLU A 508 -21.31 51.79 36.51
N HIS A 509 -22.50 52.09 35.95
CA HIS A 509 -22.73 52.82 34.68
C HIS A 509 -23.35 54.21 34.90
N GLN A 510 -23.07 55.18 34.02
CA GLN A 510 -24.06 56.18 33.55
C GLN A 510 -23.80 56.59 32.08
N VAL A 511 -24.86 57.00 31.36
CA VAL A 511 -24.87 57.37 29.93
C VAL A 511 -25.78 58.59 29.73
N ILE A 512 -25.29 59.65 29.05
CA ILE A 512 -26.09 60.69 28.37
C ILE A 512 -25.40 61.06 27.03
N ILE A 513 -26.18 61.57 26.05
CA ILE A 513 -25.92 61.58 24.59
C ILE A 513 -25.85 63.04 24.04
N PHE A 514 -25.45 63.20 22.76
CA PHE A 514 -25.66 64.31 21.78
C PHE A 514 -24.46 65.26 21.51
N ILE A 515 -24.17 65.72 20.28
CA ILE A 515 -24.36 65.19 18.89
C ILE A 515 -23.42 65.96 17.90
N PHE A 516 -23.04 65.34 16.76
CA PHE A 516 -22.41 65.86 15.51
C PHE A 516 -21.67 67.22 15.46
N ILE A 517 -20.46 67.23 14.84
CA ILE A 517 -20.19 67.76 13.47
C ILE A 517 -18.71 67.53 13.10
N SER A 518 -18.43 67.33 11.80
CA SER A 518 -17.12 67.14 11.15
C SER A 518 -16.37 65.83 11.46
N ILE A 519 -15.92 65.13 10.42
CA ILE A 519 -15.14 63.88 10.52
C ILE A 519 -13.71 64.13 10.02
N PRO A 520 -12.77 64.54 10.89
CA PRO A 520 -11.37 64.21 10.71
C PRO A 520 -11.17 62.71 11.06
N PHE A 521 -10.22 62.06 10.39
CA PHE A 521 -9.87 60.64 10.56
C PHE A 521 -9.72 60.24 12.05
N THR A 522 -10.70 59.53 12.61
CA THR A 522 -10.55 58.80 13.86
C THR A 522 -10.26 57.34 13.56
N PHE A 523 -9.05 56.91 13.93
CA PHE A 523 -8.67 55.50 13.96
C PHE A 523 -9.69 54.73 14.82
N THR A 524 -10.60 53.99 14.18
CA THR A 524 -11.19 52.81 14.82
C THR A 524 -10.03 51.89 15.13
N GLY A 525 -9.68 51.74 16.42
CA GLY A 525 -8.50 51.00 16.86
C GLY A 525 -8.44 49.65 16.16
N ALA A 526 -7.48 49.49 15.24
CA ALA A 526 -7.38 48.29 14.43
C ALA A 526 -7.28 47.10 15.38
N LYS A 527 -8.20 46.15 15.24
CA LYS A 527 -8.23 44.96 16.10
C LYS A 527 -6.96 44.17 15.80
N THR A 528 -5.92 44.37 16.61
CA THR A 528 -4.57 43.88 16.31
C THR A 528 -4.61 42.38 16.20
N ALA A 529 -4.28 41.86 15.01
CA ALA A 529 -4.30 40.43 14.74
C ALA A 529 -3.49 39.69 15.82
N PRO A 530 -3.97 38.53 16.30
CA PRO A 530 -3.33 37.83 17.40
C PRO A 530 -1.95 37.34 16.99
N ASN A 531 -1.02 37.37 17.94
CA ASN A 531 0.22 36.59 17.82
C ASN A 531 -0.15 35.10 17.80
N ILE A 532 0.62 34.29 17.09
CA ILE A 532 0.37 32.86 16.92
C ILE A 532 1.65 32.10 17.23
N LEU A 533 1.61 31.28 18.27
CA LEU A 533 2.66 30.33 18.62
C LEU A 533 2.17 28.93 18.30
N PHE A 534 2.66 28.36 17.20
CA PHE A 534 2.38 26.98 16.82
C PHE A 534 3.52 26.08 17.29
N ILE A 535 3.24 25.21 18.26
CA ILE A 535 4.17 24.23 18.81
C ILE A 535 3.84 22.88 18.17
N LEU A 536 4.80 22.33 17.41
CA LEU A 536 4.66 21.02 16.78
C LEU A 536 5.70 20.06 17.37
N GLY A 537 5.24 19.01 18.04
CA GLY A 537 6.07 17.89 18.48
C GLY A 537 6.28 16.83 17.40
N ASP A 538 7.22 15.92 17.64
CA ASP A 538 7.68 14.90 16.69
C ASP A 538 7.62 13.54 17.40
N ASP A 539 6.77 12.62 16.94
CA ASP A 539 6.57 11.29 17.56
C ASP A 539 5.97 11.27 18.98
N ILE A 540 5.20 12.29 19.37
CA ILE A 540 4.52 12.33 20.68
C ILE A 540 3.25 11.47 20.62
N GLY A 541 3.23 10.37 21.37
CA GLY A 541 2.10 9.45 21.41
C GLY A 541 0.93 9.94 22.25
N TYR A 542 -0.27 9.38 21.99
CA TYR A 542 -1.50 9.78 22.67
C TYR A 542 -1.42 9.67 24.19
N ASN A 543 -0.61 8.73 24.71
CA ASN A 543 -0.46 8.41 26.12
C ASN A 543 0.88 8.93 26.72
N ASP A 544 1.54 9.86 26.02
CA ASP A 544 2.86 10.41 26.38
C ASP A 544 2.79 11.88 26.82
N VAL A 545 1.59 12.34 27.16
CA VAL A 545 1.30 13.70 27.66
C VAL A 545 0.55 13.62 28.99
N GLY A 546 0.83 14.53 29.92
CA GLY A 546 0.37 14.45 31.30
C GLY A 546 -1.16 14.52 31.49
N TRP A 547 -1.87 15.22 30.59
CA TRP A 547 -3.34 15.32 30.63
C TRP A 547 -4.07 14.02 30.21
N HIS A 548 -3.42 13.14 29.43
CA HIS A 548 -3.92 11.77 29.20
C HIS A 548 -3.27 10.76 30.17
N ASN A 549 -2.00 10.97 30.53
CA ASN A 549 -1.21 10.08 31.36
C ASN A 549 -0.39 10.81 32.41
N LYS A 550 -0.89 10.86 33.65
CA LYS A 550 -0.24 11.53 34.80
C LYS A 550 1.17 11.01 35.17
N LEU A 551 1.66 9.94 34.51
CA LEU A 551 3.04 9.47 34.65
C LEU A 551 4.03 10.23 33.75
N PHE A 552 3.56 10.95 32.73
CA PHE A 552 4.34 11.95 32.01
C PHE A 552 4.22 13.29 32.75
N HIS A 553 5.37 13.92 32.98
CA HIS A 553 5.45 15.17 33.73
C HIS A 553 5.69 16.33 32.77
N THR A 554 4.59 16.82 32.19
CA THR A 554 4.55 17.95 31.25
C THR A 554 3.70 19.09 31.83
N PRO A 555 4.05 19.63 33.01
CA PRO A 555 3.17 20.51 33.77
C PRO A 555 2.75 21.78 33.02
N THR A 556 3.59 22.30 32.12
CA THR A 556 3.30 23.50 31.33
C THR A 556 2.27 23.20 30.24
N LEU A 557 2.48 22.12 29.48
CA LEU A 557 1.55 21.67 28.45
C LEU A 557 0.23 21.20 29.08
N ASP A 558 0.28 20.53 30.24
CA ASP A 558 -0.89 20.10 31.02
C ASP A 558 -1.73 21.30 31.48
N GLU A 559 -1.09 22.40 31.94
CA GLU A 559 -1.79 23.62 32.33
C GLU A 559 -2.45 24.30 31.12
N LEU A 560 -1.73 24.43 30.00
CA LEU A 560 -2.27 25.01 28.77
C LEU A 560 -3.45 24.17 28.22
N ALA A 561 -3.32 22.86 28.18
CA ALA A 561 -4.37 21.92 27.79
C ALA A 561 -5.60 22.06 28.70
N LYS A 562 -5.40 22.01 30.01
CA LYS A 562 -6.46 22.10 31.03
C LYS A 562 -7.18 23.45 31.03
N THR A 563 -6.50 24.55 30.74
CA THR A 563 -7.07 25.92 30.79
C THR A 563 -7.53 26.43 29.42
N GLY A 564 -7.10 25.79 28.33
CA GLY A 564 -7.56 26.05 26.98
C GLY A 564 -8.71 25.11 26.57
N THR A 565 -8.57 24.55 25.37
CA THR A 565 -9.46 23.54 24.80
C THR A 565 -8.64 22.36 24.30
N ILE A 566 -8.83 21.19 24.92
CA ILE A 566 -8.25 19.92 24.46
C ILE A 566 -9.00 19.48 23.20
N LEU A 567 -8.28 19.02 22.18
CA LEU A 567 -8.85 18.52 20.94
C LEU A 567 -8.81 16.98 20.94
N GLU A 568 -9.79 16.36 21.58
CA GLU A 568 -9.82 14.91 21.83
C GLU A 568 -9.97 14.09 20.54
N ASN A 569 -10.53 14.69 19.50
CA ASN A 569 -10.84 14.06 18.21
C ASN A 569 -10.06 14.73 17.06
N TYR A 570 -8.77 14.98 17.31
CA TYR A 570 -7.85 15.65 16.39
C TYR A 570 -6.87 14.67 15.71
N TYR A 571 -6.72 14.84 14.39
CA TYR A 571 -5.95 13.94 13.53
C TYR A 571 -4.84 14.65 12.77
N SER A 572 -3.78 13.89 12.50
CA SER A 572 -2.69 14.23 11.61
C SER A 572 -2.37 13.03 10.70
N TYR A 573 -1.46 13.20 9.74
CA TYR A 573 -0.90 12.03 9.06
C TYR A 573 0.02 11.25 10.02
N PRO A 574 0.27 9.95 9.76
CA PRO A 574 1.08 9.11 10.64
C PRO A 574 2.60 9.18 10.38
N LEU A 575 3.05 10.18 9.60
CA LEU A 575 4.46 10.40 9.28
C LEU A 575 4.75 11.91 9.09
N CYS A 576 5.96 12.31 9.50
CA CYS A 576 6.41 13.69 9.59
C CYS A 576 6.19 14.55 8.34
N THR A 577 6.82 14.24 7.19
CA THR A 577 6.72 15.09 5.98
C THR A 577 5.26 15.28 5.52
N PRO A 578 4.42 14.22 5.36
CA PRO A 578 3.00 14.39 5.06
C PRO A 578 2.25 15.36 5.99
N SER A 579 2.44 15.22 7.31
CA SER A 579 1.79 16.07 8.31
C SER A 579 2.24 17.52 8.21
N ARG A 580 3.55 17.74 8.19
CA ARG A 580 4.18 19.08 8.12
C ARG A 580 3.84 19.79 6.81
N ALA A 581 3.82 19.07 5.69
CA ALA A 581 3.45 19.62 4.40
C ALA A 581 1.96 20.05 4.36
N THR A 582 1.09 19.24 4.99
CA THR A 582 -0.35 19.52 5.08
C THR A 582 -0.63 20.69 6.01
N LEU A 583 0.03 20.75 7.18
CA LEU A 583 0.00 21.92 8.09
C LEU A 583 0.38 23.20 7.36
N MET A 584 1.50 23.18 6.63
CA MET A 584 2.04 24.36 5.98
C MET A 584 1.25 24.82 4.76
N THR A 585 0.43 23.97 4.13
CA THR A 585 -0.25 24.31 2.86
C THR A 585 -1.78 24.27 2.93
N GLY A 586 -2.37 23.64 3.94
CA GLY A 586 -3.80 23.31 3.98
C GLY A 586 -4.23 22.26 2.93
N VAL A 587 -3.27 21.61 2.27
CA VAL A 587 -3.50 20.68 1.16
C VAL A 587 -2.98 19.29 1.56
N TYR A 588 -3.83 18.27 1.40
CA TYR A 588 -3.49 16.88 1.70
C TYR A 588 -2.23 16.41 0.97
N ALA A 589 -1.38 15.65 1.65
CA ALA A 589 -0.12 15.12 1.11
C ALA A 589 -0.30 14.34 -0.21
N SER A 590 -1.44 13.65 -0.35
CA SER A 590 -1.93 12.94 -1.55
C SER A 590 -2.04 13.83 -2.81
N GLN A 591 -2.27 15.12 -2.62
CA GLN A 591 -2.39 16.13 -3.67
C GLN A 591 -1.07 16.89 -3.89
N LEU A 592 -0.13 16.81 -2.94
CA LEU A 592 1.21 17.38 -3.04
C LEU A 592 2.22 16.45 -3.74
N GLY A 593 1.89 15.17 -3.93
CA GLY A 593 2.83 14.15 -4.42
C GLY A 593 3.69 13.52 -3.31
N LEU A 594 3.46 13.91 -2.04
CA LEU A 594 4.29 13.56 -0.88
C LEU A 594 3.73 12.39 -0.06
N GLN A 595 2.85 11.59 -0.65
CA GLN A 595 2.10 10.56 0.07
C GLN A 595 2.80 9.19 0.17
N ARG A 596 4.08 9.09 -0.22
CA ARG A 596 4.91 7.86 -0.12
C ARG A 596 6.05 8.08 0.87
N GLY A 597 5.75 7.97 2.16
CA GLY A 597 6.73 8.08 3.24
C GLY A 597 7.15 9.52 3.53
N VAL A 598 8.42 9.70 3.90
CA VAL A 598 9.04 11.01 4.19
C VAL A 598 10.10 11.35 3.16
N LEU A 599 10.48 12.62 3.04
CA LEU A 599 11.65 13.02 2.24
C LEU A 599 12.93 12.47 2.88
N LEU A 600 13.80 11.84 2.08
CA LEU A 600 15.11 11.34 2.51
C LEU A 600 16.16 12.46 2.49
N ASN A 601 17.29 12.22 3.15
CA ASN A 601 18.28 13.26 3.39
C ASN A 601 18.86 13.82 2.08
N GLN A 602 19.17 12.94 1.12
CA GLN A 602 19.76 13.34 -0.17
C GLN A 602 18.74 13.31 -1.33
N GLU A 603 17.44 13.41 -1.03
CA GLU A 603 16.40 13.38 -2.07
C GLU A 603 16.30 14.74 -2.81
N PRO A 604 16.37 14.77 -4.16
CA PRO A 604 16.36 16.00 -4.95
C PRO A 604 14.96 16.63 -5.09
N TYR A 605 14.20 16.74 -3.99
CA TYR A 605 12.81 17.20 -4.00
C TYR A 605 12.39 17.93 -2.72
N GLY A 606 11.19 18.53 -2.75
CA GLY A 606 10.59 19.27 -1.64
C GLY A 606 9.14 19.63 -1.95
N VAL A 607 8.42 20.24 -0.99
CA VAL A 607 7.01 20.64 -1.17
C VAL A 607 6.88 21.54 -2.41
N PRO A 608 6.05 21.20 -3.42
CA PRO A 608 6.04 21.90 -4.71
C PRO A 608 5.84 23.41 -4.58
N LEU A 609 6.65 24.19 -5.30
CA LEU A 609 6.76 25.64 -5.11
C LEU A 609 5.49 26.44 -5.47
N ARG A 610 4.57 25.85 -6.24
CA ARG A 610 3.26 26.45 -6.56
C ARG A 610 2.32 26.61 -5.35
N TYR A 611 2.56 25.86 -4.27
CA TYR A 611 1.74 25.91 -3.06
C TYR A 611 2.30 26.96 -2.11
N GLN A 612 1.62 28.10 -1.97
CA GLN A 612 2.00 29.11 -0.97
C GLN A 612 1.84 28.52 0.43
N MET A 613 2.90 28.56 1.24
CA MET A 613 2.86 28.11 2.61
C MET A 613 2.25 29.15 3.55
N LEU A 614 1.76 28.71 4.72
CA LEU A 614 1.16 29.52 5.77
C LEU A 614 1.95 30.80 6.12
N PRO A 615 3.27 30.77 6.38
CA PRO A 615 4.07 31.99 6.57
C PRO A 615 4.10 32.92 5.34
N GLU A 616 4.10 32.39 4.11
CA GLU A 616 4.02 33.22 2.88
C GLU A 616 2.70 33.99 2.83
N ARG A 617 1.61 33.36 3.28
CA ARG A 617 0.29 34.00 3.42
C ARG A 617 0.28 35.03 4.56
N LEU A 618 0.77 34.67 5.75
CA LEU A 618 0.72 35.53 6.94
C LEU A 618 1.52 36.83 6.76
N LYS A 619 2.58 36.82 5.95
CA LYS A 619 3.27 38.04 5.53
C LYS A 619 2.38 39.06 4.81
N GLU A 620 1.35 38.62 4.08
CA GLU A 620 0.38 39.54 3.46
C GLU A 620 -0.47 40.29 4.51
N ALA A 621 -0.66 39.71 5.71
CA ALA A 621 -1.26 40.37 6.87
C ALA A 621 -0.24 41.09 7.77
N GLY A 622 1.00 41.27 7.31
CA GLY A 622 2.05 42.01 8.03
C GLY A 622 2.64 41.29 9.24
N TYR A 623 2.48 39.95 9.34
CA TYR A 623 3.13 39.16 10.38
C TYR A 623 4.65 39.10 10.21
N ALA A 624 5.38 39.21 11.31
CA ALA A 624 6.77 38.75 11.40
C ALA A 624 6.75 37.23 11.62
N THR A 625 7.47 36.48 10.78
CA THR A 625 7.34 35.02 10.68
C THR A 625 8.66 34.32 11.01
N HIS A 626 8.65 33.41 11.98
CA HIS A 626 9.86 32.75 12.46
C HIS A 626 9.67 31.23 12.55
N ALA A 627 10.60 30.47 11.98
CA ALA A 627 10.65 29.01 12.11
C ALA A 627 11.81 28.60 13.00
N ILE A 628 11.55 27.68 13.93
CA ILE A 628 12.55 27.18 14.88
C ILE A 628 12.42 25.65 14.96
N GLY A 629 13.53 24.93 14.77
CA GLY A 629 13.59 23.47 14.83
C GLY A 629 13.43 22.75 13.48
N LYS A 630 12.75 21.60 13.48
CA LYS A 630 12.72 20.65 12.34
C LYS A 630 11.93 21.19 11.14
N TRP A 631 12.57 21.24 9.96
CA TRP A 631 11.90 21.58 8.70
C TRP A 631 11.26 20.36 8.01
N HIS A 632 12.08 19.46 7.46
CA HIS A 632 11.68 18.21 6.79
C HIS A 632 10.74 18.34 5.57
N LEU A 633 10.74 19.49 4.89
CA LEU A 633 9.92 19.79 3.70
C LEU A 633 10.73 19.96 2.40
N GLY A 634 12.00 19.52 2.42
CA GLY A 634 12.96 19.59 1.32
C GLY A 634 13.89 20.81 1.42
N TYR A 635 15.12 20.66 0.93
CA TYR A 635 16.14 21.71 1.01
C TYR A 635 17.18 21.67 -0.13
N CYS A 636 17.16 20.66 -1.01
CA CYS A 636 18.20 20.45 -2.03
C CYS A 636 18.43 21.67 -2.94
N ASN A 637 17.40 22.49 -3.13
CA ASN A 637 17.46 23.82 -3.72
C ASN A 637 17.10 24.87 -2.66
N LYS A 638 17.78 26.02 -2.69
CA LYS A 638 17.50 27.16 -1.80
C LYS A 638 16.02 27.58 -1.79
N LYS A 639 15.28 27.40 -2.89
CA LYS A 639 13.83 27.71 -2.96
C LYS A 639 12.96 26.84 -2.02
N TYR A 640 13.42 25.68 -1.57
CA TYR A 640 12.68 24.82 -0.64
C TYR A 640 12.95 25.13 0.84
N THR A 641 13.99 25.92 1.17
CA THR A 641 14.33 26.21 2.58
C THR A 641 13.34 27.20 3.22
N PRO A 642 13.20 27.23 4.57
CA PRO A 642 12.20 28.04 5.27
C PRO A 642 12.22 29.52 4.89
N LEU A 643 13.42 30.10 4.74
CA LEU A 643 13.64 31.52 4.38
C LEU A 643 13.15 31.87 2.97
N ARG A 644 12.97 30.86 2.09
CA ARG A 644 12.39 31.03 0.74
C ARG A 644 10.96 30.54 0.66
N ARG A 645 10.41 30.04 1.77
CA ARG A 645 9.01 29.60 1.96
C ARG A 645 8.33 30.40 3.05
N GLY A 646 8.56 31.71 3.04
CA GLY A 646 7.79 32.68 3.81
C GLY A 646 8.36 33.09 5.15
N PHE A 647 9.26 32.34 5.78
CA PHE A 647 9.82 32.75 7.08
C PHE A 647 10.85 33.89 6.94
N ASP A 648 10.82 34.86 7.86
CA ASP A 648 11.82 35.93 7.99
C ASP A 648 13.12 35.42 8.62
N THR A 649 13.01 34.56 9.63
CA THR A 649 14.17 33.94 10.28
C THR A 649 13.99 32.44 10.44
N PHE A 650 15.10 31.70 10.41
CA PHE A 650 15.14 30.27 10.69
C PHE A 650 16.28 29.92 11.65
N LEU A 651 16.01 29.11 12.66
CA LEU A 651 17.05 28.38 13.41
C LEU A 651 16.64 26.92 13.56
N GLY A 652 17.35 26.00 12.91
CA GLY A 652 17.00 24.58 12.99
C GLY A 652 17.69 23.74 11.93
N PHE A 653 17.14 22.56 11.66
CA PHE A 653 17.72 21.57 10.75
C PHE A 653 16.77 21.24 9.60
N TYR A 654 17.31 20.90 8.43
CA TYR A 654 16.54 20.66 7.22
C TYR A 654 15.99 19.23 7.10
N ASN A 655 16.72 18.24 7.60
CA ASN A 655 16.44 16.81 7.41
C ASN A 655 15.35 16.26 8.35
N GLY A 656 15.13 14.94 8.29
CA GLY A 656 14.08 14.26 9.05
C GLY A 656 14.39 13.96 10.52
N ALA A 657 15.66 14.00 10.91
CA ALA A 657 16.12 13.84 12.30
C ALA A 657 17.56 14.36 12.41
N ALA A 658 17.97 14.78 13.61
CA ALA A 658 19.35 15.17 13.93
C ALA A 658 19.67 14.78 15.38
N GLU A 659 20.94 14.55 15.70
CA GLU A 659 21.41 14.29 17.07
C GLU A 659 21.28 15.56 17.93
N ASN A 660 20.79 15.44 19.17
CA ASN A 660 20.25 16.58 19.92
C ASN A 660 21.31 17.50 20.58
N TYR A 661 22.60 17.18 20.51
CA TYR A 661 23.69 18.00 21.06
C TYR A 661 24.70 18.43 20.00
N LEU A 662 25.08 17.51 19.10
CA LEU A 662 26.00 17.74 17.99
C LEU A 662 25.30 18.32 16.76
N HIS A 663 23.96 18.19 16.67
CA HIS A 663 23.13 18.65 15.56
C HIS A 663 23.58 18.08 14.20
N CYS A 664 23.99 16.82 14.18
CA CYS A 664 24.39 16.12 12.96
C CYS A 664 23.45 14.96 12.62
N VAL A 665 23.42 14.61 11.33
CA VAL A 665 22.55 13.58 10.76
C VAL A 665 23.40 12.35 10.41
N SER A 666 22.78 11.18 10.48
CA SER A 666 23.36 9.91 10.01
C SER A 666 22.77 9.51 8.66
N ARG A 667 23.60 8.98 7.77
CA ARG A 667 23.22 8.43 6.45
C ARG A 667 22.32 7.19 6.56
N HIS A 668 22.37 6.48 7.68
CA HIS A 668 21.42 5.42 8.03
C HIS A 668 20.60 5.85 9.24
N TYR A 669 19.29 5.58 9.25
CA TYR A 669 18.37 5.93 10.36
C TYR A 669 18.65 5.19 11.70
N LEU A 670 19.80 4.52 11.81
CA LEU A 670 20.31 3.84 13.01
C LEU A 670 21.47 4.67 13.59
N TYR A 671 21.15 5.49 14.59
CA TYR A 671 22.11 6.35 15.26
C TYR A 671 23.02 5.56 16.22
N THR A 672 24.31 5.48 15.89
CA THR A 672 25.39 5.18 16.83
C THR A 672 26.29 6.42 16.95
N LYS A 673 27.13 6.46 17.99
CA LYS A 673 28.04 7.60 18.25
C LYS A 673 29.13 7.79 17.17
N GLU A 674 29.28 6.80 16.29
CA GLU A 674 30.29 6.72 15.21
C GLU A 674 29.68 7.05 13.83
N ASN A 675 28.35 7.21 13.72
CA ASN A 675 27.60 7.33 12.47
C ASN A 675 27.26 8.78 12.03
N CYS A 676 27.96 9.79 12.56
CA CYS A 676 27.72 11.21 12.21
C CYS A 676 28.25 11.50 10.78
N THR A 677 27.39 11.63 9.78
CA THR A 677 27.79 11.82 8.37
C THR A 677 27.75 13.26 7.89
N GLY A 678 27.12 14.17 8.63
CA GLY A 678 27.31 15.60 8.43
C GLY A 678 26.45 16.48 9.34
N LEU A 679 26.92 17.71 9.59
CA LEU A 679 26.20 18.70 10.37
C LEU A 679 24.94 19.18 9.62
N ASP A 680 23.82 19.31 10.33
CA ASP A 680 22.60 19.95 9.85
C ASP A 680 22.03 20.83 10.98
N ILE A 681 22.55 22.04 11.08
CA ILE A 681 21.93 23.11 11.86
C ILE A 681 22.26 24.44 11.19
N HIS A 682 21.23 25.25 10.97
CA HIS A 682 21.30 26.47 10.22
C HIS A 682 20.68 27.62 11.02
N ASP A 683 21.43 28.71 11.15
CA ASP A 683 20.99 30.00 11.70
C ASP A 683 20.91 31.00 10.55
N ASN A 684 19.68 31.27 10.10
CA ASN A 684 19.37 32.16 8.99
C ASN A 684 20.09 31.81 7.67
N GLY A 685 20.36 30.51 7.48
CA GLY A 685 21.01 29.94 6.30
C GLY A 685 22.48 29.59 6.53
N GLU A 686 23.14 30.25 7.49
CA GLU A 686 24.53 29.99 7.88
C GLU A 686 24.65 28.79 8.82
N LEU A 687 25.81 28.14 8.86
CA LEU A 687 26.02 26.92 9.66
C LEU A 687 26.13 27.20 11.17
N GLY A 688 25.36 26.46 11.95
CA GLY A 688 25.15 26.66 13.39
C GLY A 688 26.21 26.04 14.32
N TYR A 689 27.49 25.97 13.92
CA TYR A 689 28.55 25.33 14.72
C TYR A 689 28.60 25.77 16.20
N LYS A 690 28.28 27.04 16.48
CA LYS A 690 28.21 27.65 17.84
C LYS A 690 27.16 27.03 18.79
N TYR A 691 26.32 26.13 18.28
CA TYR A 691 25.32 25.38 19.03
C TYR A 691 25.74 23.94 19.37
N ALA A 692 26.83 23.43 18.79
CA ALA A 692 27.35 22.11 19.11
C ALA A 692 27.68 21.98 20.61
N GLY A 693 27.30 20.84 21.19
CA GLY A 693 27.35 20.57 22.63
C GLY A 693 26.16 21.12 23.45
N LYS A 694 25.25 21.90 22.85
CA LYS A 694 24.04 22.43 23.52
C LYS A 694 22.82 21.63 23.11
N PHE A 695 21.91 21.39 24.05
CA PHE A 695 20.70 20.61 23.80
C PHE A 695 19.73 21.36 22.88
N SER A 696 19.25 20.69 21.83
CA SER A 696 18.38 21.23 20.77
C SER A 696 17.20 22.06 21.29
N SER A 697 16.38 21.50 22.19
CA SER A 697 15.21 22.19 22.73
C SER A 697 15.56 23.42 23.58
N GLU A 698 16.74 23.43 24.23
CA GLU A 698 17.22 24.62 24.96
C GLU A 698 17.69 25.70 23.99
N VAL A 699 18.40 25.33 22.91
CA VAL A 699 18.78 26.25 21.81
C VAL A 699 17.55 26.87 21.13
N TYR A 700 16.51 26.08 20.90
CA TYR A 700 15.26 26.54 20.28
C TYR A 700 14.46 27.47 21.21
N ALA A 701 14.42 27.17 22.52
CA ALA A 701 13.80 28.05 23.51
C ALA A 701 14.55 29.39 23.68
N ASP A 702 15.89 29.37 23.66
CA ASP A 702 16.73 30.58 23.68
C ASP A 702 16.44 31.50 22.49
N GLN A 703 16.31 30.93 21.29
CA GLN A 703 16.01 31.69 20.08
C GLN A 703 14.59 32.24 20.07
N ALA A 704 13.61 31.46 20.54
CA ALA A 704 12.22 31.94 20.68
C ALA A 704 12.11 33.09 21.69
N ASP A 705 12.75 32.97 22.87
CA ASP A 705 12.84 34.04 23.87
C ASP A 705 13.48 35.31 23.29
N LYS A 706 14.61 35.17 22.57
CA LYS A 706 15.28 36.27 21.87
C LYS A 706 14.37 36.96 20.86
N ILE A 707 13.69 36.20 20.00
CA ILE A 707 12.74 36.74 19.01
C ILE A 707 11.66 37.55 19.73
N ILE A 708 10.97 36.95 20.71
CA ILE A 708 9.86 37.58 21.45
C ILE A 708 10.32 38.88 22.14
N ARG A 709 11.48 38.90 22.79
CA ARG A 709 12.01 40.10 23.47
C ARG A 709 12.43 41.21 22.51
N SER A 710 12.88 40.85 21.31
CA SER A 710 13.27 41.81 20.27
C SER A 710 12.10 42.24 19.36
N HIS A 711 10.92 41.63 19.52
CA HIS A 711 9.82 41.78 18.58
C HIS A 711 9.16 43.17 18.63
N ASN A 712 8.95 43.77 17.47
CA ASN A 712 8.21 45.02 17.35
C ASN A 712 6.71 44.75 17.46
N LYS A 713 6.14 45.00 18.65
CA LYS A 713 4.72 44.82 18.99
C LYS A 713 3.71 45.50 18.03
N ARG A 714 4.14 46.38 17.12
CA ARG A 714 3.28 46.95 16.05
C ARG A 714 2.91 45.94 14.96
N HIS A 715 3.70 44.87 14.81
CA HIS A 715 3.43 43.78 13.89
C HIS A 715 2.95 42.56 14.69
N PRO A 716 1.98 41.78 14.20
CA PRO A 716 1.65 40.50 14.81
C PRO A 716 2.81 39.49 14.59
N LEU A 717 3.01 38.59 15.56
CA LEU A 717 4.09 37.60 15.55
C LEU A 717 3.58 36.21 15.19
N PHE A 718 4.26 35.50 14.29
CA PHE A 718 4.06 34.06 14.06
C PHE A 718 5.35 33.29 14.34
N ILE A 719 5.32 32.41 15.34
CA ILE A 719 6.40 31.45 15.61
C ILE A 719 5.89 30.04 15.33
N TYR A 720 6.55 29.35 14.41
CA TYR A 720 6.46 27.90 14.24
C TYR A 720 7.63 27.25 14.98
N LEU A 721 7.34 26.71 16.16
CA LEU A 721 8.29 26.04 17.04
C LEU A 721 8.14 24.52 16.89
N SER A 722 8.95 23.93 16.02
CA SER A 722 8.95 22.48 15.78
C SER A 722 10.01 21.78 16.60
N LEU A 723 9.63 21.32 17.78
CA LEU A 723 10.47 20.51 18.65
C LEU A 723 10.55 19.08 18.09
N ALA A 724 11.71 18.45 18.26
CA ALA A 724 12.01 17.14 17.66
C ALA A 724 12.90 16.26 18.56
N ALA A 725 13.07 16.60 19.83
CA ALA A 725 13.88 15.82 20.77
C ALA A 725 13.13 14.56 21.27
N SER A 726 11.80 14.54 21.13
CA SER A 726 10.95 13.35 21.27
C SER A 726 11.15 12.31 20.16
N HIS A 727 11.70 12.69 18.99
CA HIS A 727 12.12 11.77 17.94
C HIS A 727 13.51 11.16 18.23
N LEU A 728 13.83 10.03 17.58
CA LEU A 728 15.18 9.47 17.61
C LEU A 728 16.26 10.43 17.07
N PRO A 729 17.47 10.46 17.67
CA PRO A 729 17.90 9.67 18.82
C PRO A 729 17.43 10.25 20.16
N LEU A 730 16.80 9.41 20.99
CA LEU A 730 16.27 9.82 22.30
C LEU A 730 17.37 10.22 23.28
N GLN A 731 17.49 11.52 23.50
CA GLN A 731 18.56 12.13 24.30
C GLN A 731 17.99 13.30 25.09
N ALA A 732 18.25 13.36 26.39
CA ALA A 732 17.82 14.48 27.24
C ALA A 732 18.90 14.79 28.28
N PRO A 733 19.03 16.05 28.73
CA PRO A 733 19.88 16.40 29.85
C PRO A 733 19.48 15.62 31.11
N ALA A 734 20.46 15.05 31.83
CA ALA A 734 20.22 14.14 32.96
C ALA A 734 19.32 14.71 34.07
N LYS A 735 19.23 16.05 34.19
CA LYS A 735 18.32 16.75 35.12
C LYS A 735 16.84 16.36 34.93
N TYR A 736 16.39 16.11 33.70
CA TYR A 736 15.00 15.76 33.40
C TYR A 736 14.66 14.29 33.73
N MET A 737 15.67 13.41 33.78
CA MET A 737 15.54 11.98 34.06
C MET A 737 15.05 11.65 35.50
N LYS A 738 15.07 12.64 36.41
CA LYS A 738 14.79 12.49 37.84
C LYS A 738 13.32 12.19 38.13
N ASN A 739 12.40 12.83 37.40
CA ASN A 739 10.96 12.75 37.64
C ASN A 739 10.27 11.65 36.81
N CYS A 740 11.03 10.97 35.94
CA CYS A 740 10.51 9.93 35.06
C CYS A 740 10.35 8.58 35.76
N MET A 741 9.35 7.82 35.27
CA MET A 741 9.04 6.46 35.68
C MET A 741 10.31 5.59 35.78
N LYS A 742 10.53 4.93 36.93
CA LYS A 742 11.74 4.11 37.16
C LYS A 742 11.60 2.66 36.70
N ASN A 743 10.36 2.15 36.65
CA ASN A 743 10.04 0.75 36.37
C ASN A 743 9.47 0.57 34.96
N VAL A 744 10.08 1.22 33.96
CA VAL A 744 9.73 1.11 32.53
C VAL A 744 10.99 0.88 31.71
N ASN A 745 10.84 0.50 30.43
CA ASN A 745 12.00 0.33 29.54
C ASN A 745 12.77 1.65 29.36
N GLU A 746 14.06 1.54 29.02
CA GLU A 746 14.96 2.70 28.97
C GLU A 746 14.54 3.74 27.91
N ALA A 747 14.01 3.30 26.76
CA ALA A 747 13.52 4.19 25.71
C ALA A 747 12.36 5.06 26.20
N ARG A 748 11.33 4.45 26.82
CA ARG A 748 10.18 5.17 27.41
C ARG A 748 10.60 6.10 28.54
N ARG A 749 11.60 5.72 29.32
CA ARG A 749 12.17 6.59 30.36
C ARG A 749 12.93 7.79 29.78
N LYS A 750 13.67 7.59 28.68
CA LYS A 750 14.31 8.67 27.91
C LYS A 750 13.29 9.59 27.25
N LEU A 751 12.23 9.04 26.63
CA LEU A 751 11.13 9.82 26.05
C LEU A 751 10.42 10.70 27.10
N CYS A 752 10.17 10.18 28.30
CA CYS A 752 9.66 11.03 29.39
C CYS A 752 10.61 12.20 29.72
N ALA A 753 11.93 11.98 29.66
CA ALA A 753 12.93 13.01 29.94
C ALA A 753 13.07 14.02 28.79
N THR A 754 12.84 13.62 27.53
CA THR A 754 12.77 14.55 26.38
C THR A 754 11.50 15.37 26.42
N MET A 755 10.34 14.74 26.70
CA MET A 755 9.06 15.44 26.92
C MET A 755 9.15 16.48 28.04
N ALA A 756 9.78 16.16 29.17
CA ALA A 756 10.00 17.12 30.25
C ALA A 756 10.99 18.26 29.88
N ALA A 757 11.92 18.01 28.94
CA ALA A 757 12.81 19.04 28.40
C ALA A 757 12.09 19.95 27.38
N GLU A 758 11.21 19.40 26.56
CA GLU A 758 10.35 20.14 25.63
C GLU A 758 9.30 20.97 26.39
N ASP A 759 8.71 20.45 27.46
CA ASP A 759 7.83 21.22 28.36
C ASP A 759 8.56 22.42 28.99
N ALA A 760 9.79 22.22 29.48
CA ALA A 760 10.62 23.30 30.02
C ALA A 760 11.04 24.32 28.95
N ALA A 761 11.28 23.89 27.71
CA ALA A 761 11.50 24.78 26.57
C ALA A 761 10.26 25.65 26.30
N VAL A 762 9.06 25.06 26.26
CA VAL A 762 7.79 25.78 26.12
C VAL A 762 7.60 26.75 27.29
N ALA A 763 7.85 26.33 28.54
CA ALA A 763 7.74 27.20 29.72
C ALA A 763 8.58 28.48 29.61
N LYS A 764 9.79 28.37 29.05
CA LYS A 764 10.65 29.54 28.78
C LYS A 764 10.03 30.47 27.72
N VAL A 765 9.45 29.93 26.65
CA VAL A 765 8.75 30.73 25.62
C VAL A 765 7.51 31.43 26.20
N LEU A 766 6.73 30.76 27.04
CA LEU A 766 5.59 31.37 27.74
C LEU A 766 6.04 32.48 28.70
N LEU A 767 7.16 32.28 29.41
CA LEU A 767 7.73 33.30 30.29
C LEU A 767 8.15 34.53 29.49
N ALA A 768 8.77 34.36 28.31
CA ALA A 768 9.08 35.46 27.40
C ALA A 768 7.81 36.22 26.99
N LEU A 769 6.76 35.53 26.52
CA LEU A 769 5.47 36.14 26.14
C LEU A 769 4.80 36.91 27.30
N LYS A 770 4.88 36.38 28.53
CA LYS A 770 4.31 37.03 29.72
C LYS A 770 5.13 38.26 30.14
N GLN A 771 6.46 38.17 30.13
CA GLN A 771 7.35 39.28 30.48
C GLN A 771 7.40 40.39 29.43
N THR A 772 6.90 40.16 28.22
CA THR A 772 6.80 41.16 27.15
C THR A 772 5.35 41.59 26.89
N ASP A 773 4.39 41.28 27.76
CA ASP A 773 2.96 41.62 27.61
C ASP A 773 2.32 41.14 26.28
N MET A 774 2.89 40.11 25.65
CA MET A 774 2.39 39.55 24.39
C MET A 774 1.43 38.38 24.60
N TYR A 775 1.47 37.73 25.76
CA TYR A 775 0.71 36.52 26.10
C TYR A 775 -0.81 36.69 25.89
N ASP A 776 -1.40 37.81 26.33
CA ASP A 776 -2.84 38.02 26.30
C ASP A 776 -3.44 38.15 24.89
N ASN A 777 -2.62 38.58 23.92
CA ASN A 777 -2.98 38.57 22.50
C ASN A 777 -2.32 37.42 21.72
N THR A 778 -1.95 36.32 22.39
CA THR A 778 -1.35 35.14 21.71
C THR A 778 -2.31 33.96 21.68
N VAL A 779 -2.46 33.34 20.50
CA VAL A 779 -3.05 32.01 20.32
C VAL A 779 -1.92 30.99 20.30
N ILE A 780 -1.94 30.08 21.28
CA ILE A 780 -0.96 29.01 21.46
C ILE A 780 -1.61 27.70 21.04
N ILE A 781 -1.01 27.01 20.08
CA ILE A 781 -1.47 25.73 19.56
C ILE A 781 -0.39 24.70 19.85
N PHE A 782 -0.78 23.54 20.36
CA PHE A 782 0.09 22.37 20.47
C PHE A 782 -0.52 21.21 19.69
N ALA A 783 0.31 20.48 18.95
CA ALA A 783 -0.02 19.21 18.33
C ALA A 783 1.24 18.33 18.17
N SER A 784 1.08 17.00 18.15
CA SER A 784 2.09 16.13 17.53
C SER A 784 1.92 16.10 16.01
N ASP A 785 3.01 15.85 15.26
CA ASP A 785 2.93 15.65 13.82
C ASP A 785 2.42 14.25 13.43
N ASN A 786 2.70 13.22 14.23
CA ASN A 786 2.16 11.86 14.12
C ASN A 786 2.07 11.17 15.49
N GLY A 787 1.40 10.01 15.56
CA GLY A 787 1.40 9.16 16.76
C GLY A 787 2.81 8.72 17.17
N GLY A 788 2.96 8.24 18.40
CA GLY A 788 4.26 7.85 18.96
C GLY A 788 4.65 6.42 18.54
N SER A 789 5.95 6.15 18.42
CA SER A 789 6.46 4.81 18.11
C SER A 789 6.81 4.03 19.38
N ALA A 790 6.17 2.88 19.58
CA ALA A 790 6.34 2.01 20.74
C ALA A 790 7.78 1.47 20.86
N ASP A 791 8.38 1.17 19.71
CA ASP A 791 9.78 0.77 19.56
C ASP A 791 10.78 1.75 20.18
N TYR A 792 10.41 3.03 20.16
CA TYR A 792 11.21 4.15 20.63
C TYR A 792 10.52 4.83 21.82
N GLY A 793 9.89 4.02 22.67
CA GLY A 793 9.39 4.44 23.98
C GLY A 793 8.04 5.13 24.00
N GLY A 794 7.47 5.47 22.83
CA GLY A 794 6.15 6.07 22.69
C GLY A 794 5.02 5.14 23.07
N ASN A 795 3.82 5.68 23.25
CA ASN A 795 2.64 4.90 23.64
C ASN A 795 1.35 5.66 23.27
N ASN A 796 0.40 4.96 22.67
CA ASN A 796 -0.85 5.54 22.20
C ASN A 796 -2.08 4.97 22.91
N PHE A 797 -1.89 4.12 23.94
CA PHE A 797 -2.98 3.51 24.70
C PHE A 797 -3.96 4.57 25.24
N PRO A 798 -5.28 4.34 25.18
CA PRO A 798 -5.97 3.11 24.78
C PRO A 798 -6.12 2.91 23.26
N LEU A 799 -5.65 3.84 22.42
CA LEU A 799 -5.79 3.76 20.97
C LEU A 799 -4.93 2.62 20.39
N ARG A 800 -5.42 2.03 19.31
CA ARG A 800 -4.77 0.93 18.59
C ARG A 800 -3.63 1.46 17.71
N GLY A 801 -2.53 0.73 17.60
CA GLY A 801 -1.42 1.06 16.70
C GLY A 801 -0.49 2.19 17.17
N GLU A 802 0.34 2.68 16.25
CA GLU A 802 1.47 3.57 16.54
C GLU A 802 1.89 4.45 15.36
N LYS A 803 3.00 5.22 15.49
CA LYS A 803 3.64 5.94 14.39
C LYS A 803 3.67 5.07 13.13
N ASN A 804 3.49 5.69 11.96
CA ASN A 804 3.55 4.97 10.70
C ASN A 804 2.48 3.84 10.67
N SER A 805 1.30 4.10 11.27
CA SER A 805 0.05 3.31 11.21
C SER A 805 -1.19 4.16 10.92
N LEU A 806 -2.22 3.55 10.31
CA LEU A 806 -3.51 4.20 10.07
C LEU A 806 -4.55 3.93 11.16
N TRP A 807 -4.24 3.07 12.13
CA TRP A 807 -5.05 2.93 13.33
C TRP A 807 -5.10 4.27 14.09
N GLU A 808 -6.06 4.43 14.99
CA GLU A 808 -6.24 5.64 15.79
C GLU A 808 -4.92 6.12 16.42
N GLY A 809 -4.15 5.23 17.04
CA GLY A 809 -2.87 5.55 17.70
C GLY A 809 -1.72 5.97 16.77
N GLY A 810 -1.88 5.91 15.45
CA GLY A 810 -0.94 6.49 14.49
C GLY A 810 -1.32 7.88 13.98
N THR A 811 -2.62 8.19 13.97
CA THR A 811 -3.19 9.36 13.28
C THR A 811 -3.86 10.34 14.23
N ARG A 812 -4.55 9.85 15.26
CA ARG A 812 -5.16 10.64 16.33
C ARG A 812 -4.09 10.97 17.36
N VAL A 813 -3.84 12.26 17.52
CA VAL A 813 -2.63 12.76 18.21
C VAL A 813 -2.99 13.79 19.28
N PRO A 814 -2.19 13.90 20.36
CA PRO A 814 -2.47 14.85 21.42
C PRO A 814 -2.36 16.29 20.90
N ALA A 815 -3.42 17.08 21.08
CA ALA A 815 -3.46 18.48 20.66
C ALA A 815 -4.37 19.34 21.55
N PHE A 816 -4.05 20.63 21.64
CA PHE A 816 -4.89 21.63 22.31
C PHE A 816 -4.73 23.02 21.69
N VAL A 817 -5.70 23.89 21.97
CA VAL A 817 -5.58 25.35 21.77
C VAL A 817 -5.68 26.04 23.11
N HIS A 818 -4.74 26.94 23.40
CA HIS A 818 -4.83 27.85 24.53
C HIS A 818 -4.74 29.30 24.05
N SER A 819 -5.67 30.14 24.50
CA SER A 819 -5.51 31.59 24.40
C SER A 819 -6.38 32.30 25.43
N PRO A 820 -5.91 33.40 26.02
CA PRO A 820 -6.77 34.34 26.73
C PRO A 820 -7.93 34.87 25.87
N LEU A 821 -7.79 34.86 24.54
CA LEU A 821 -8.81 35.26 23.55
C LEU A 821 -9.92 34.22 23.32
N LEU A 822 -9.82 33.00 23.86
CA LEU A 822 -10.88 31.98 23.69
C LEU A 822 -12.14 32.35 24.48
N HIS A 823 -13.29 32.36 23.80
CA HIS A 823 -14.61 32.59 24.39
C HIS A 823 -15.03 31.49 25.40
N LYS A 824 -14.51 30.27 25.22
CA LYS A 824 -14.70 29.14 26.13
C LYS A 824 -13.34 28.55 26.46
N LYS A 825 -13.12 28.28 27.75
CA LYS A 825 -11.87 27.81 28.35
C LYS A 825 -12.17 26.62 29.26
N CYS A 826 -11.16 25.82 29.56
CA CYS A 826 -11.30 24.57 30.30
C CYS A 826 -12.29 23.58 29.65
N THR A 827 -12.25 23.44 28.32
CA THR A 827 -13.17 22.58 27.57
C THR A 827 -12.46 21.41 26.88
N ILE A 828 -13.22 20.37 26.58
CA ILE A 828 -12.80 19.28 25.69
C ILE A 828 -13.65 19.37 24.43
N ASN A 829 -13.01 19.49 23.28
CA ASN A 829 -13.65 19.46 21.98
C ASN A 829 -13.55 18.05 21.39
N ASN A 830 -14.68 17.37 21.30
CA ASN A 830 -14.81 16.03 20.72
C ASN A 830 -15.23 16.06 19.23
N HIS A 831 -15.35 17.24 18.63
CA HIS A 831 -15.63 17.37 17.19
C HIS A 831 -14.38 17.06 16.38
N LEU A 832 -14.59 16.40 15.24
CA LEU A 832 -13.53 16.01 14.30
C LEU A 832 -12.75 17.25 13.82
N MET A 833 -11.43 17.20 13.95
CA MET A 833 -10.51 18.20 13.40
C MET A 833 -9.27 17.52 12.82
N HIS A 834 -8.68 18.08 11.77
CA HIS A 834 -7.47 17.56 11.14
C HIS A 834 -6.38 18.64 11.03
N VAL A 835 -5.11 18.23 10.92
CA VAL A 835 -3.95 19.12 10.81
C VAL A 835 -4.03 20.10 9.61
N SER A 836 -4.80 19.77 8.57
CA SER A 836 -5.11 20.68 7.45
C SER A 836 -5.85 21.94 7.88
N ASP A 837 -6.64 21.85 8.94
CA ASP A 837 -7.64 22.87 9.30
C ASP A 837 -6.98 24.06 10.01
N TRP A 838 -5.74 23.89 10.47
CA TRP A 838 -4.90 24.96 10.99
C TRP A 838 -4.60 26.03 9.96
N TYR A 839 -4.34 25.66 8.70
CA TYR A 839 -4.04 26.63 7.65
C TYR A 839 -5.19 27.66 7.48
N PRO A 840 -6.44 27.27 7.14
CA PRO A 840 -7.54 28.23 7.01
C PRO A 840 -7.93 28.86 8.35
N THR A 841 -7.79 28.17 9.48
CA THR A 841 -8.09 28.74 10.81
C THR A 841 -7.12 29.88 11.16
N ILE A 842 -5.82 29.68 10.95
CA ILE A 842 -4.77 30.69 11.20
C ILE A 842 -4.88 31.84 10.22
N LEU A 843 -5.17 31.59 8.94
CA LEU A 843 -5.49 32.66 8.00
C LEU A 843 -6.68 33.49 8.49
N LYS A 844 -7.75 32.86 8.98
CA LYS A 844 -8.91 33.61 9.46
C LYS A 844 -8.65 34.39 10.75
N LEU A 845 -7.76 33.92 11.61
CA LEU A 845 -7.26 34.70 12.76
C LEU A 845 -6.47 35.94 12.33
N ALA A 846 -5.73 35.84 11.22
CA ALA A 846 -5.00 36.94 10.58
C ALA A 846 -5.86 37.83 9.66
N ASP A 847 -7.18 37.65 9.68
CA ASP A 847 -8.17 38.26 8.76
C ASP A 847 -7.87 38.09 7.26
N LEU A 848 -7.22 36.98 6.92
CA LEU A 848 -6.98 36.54 5.55
C LEU A 848 -7.99 35.48 5.13
N GLU A 849 -8.53 35.60 3.92
CA GLU A 849 -9.32 34.54 3.32
C GLU A 849 -8.43 33.48 2.63
N PRO A 850 -8.76 32.17 2.75
CA PRO A 850 -7.99 31.12 2.11
C PRO A 850 -8.17 31.12 0.57
N ARG A 851 -7.08 31.29 -0.20
CA ARG A 851 -7.13 31.34 -1.68
C ARG A 851 -7.48 29.97 -2.29
N LYS A 852 -8.45 29.91 -3.21
CA LYS A 852 -8.71 28.71 -4.04
C LYS A 852 -7.46 28.34 -4.85
N ILE A 853 -7.09 27.06 -4.86
CA ILE A 853 -5.97 26.54 -5.65
C ILE A 853 -6.54 25.63 -6.75
N GLY A 854 -7.06 26.23 -7.84
CA GLY A 854 -7.79 25.51 -8.90
C GLY A 854 -9.18 25.01 -8.45
N ASP A 855 -9.66 23.89 -9.02
CA ASP A 855 -10.92 23.19 -8.65
C ASP A 855 -10.98 22.65 -7.20
N TYR A 856 -9.95 22.93 -6.42
CA TYR A 856 -9.70 22.34 -5.12
C TYR A 856 -10.24 23.31 -4.08
N LYS A 857 -11.34 22.94 -3.42
CA LYS A 857 -11.73 23.60 -2.18
C LYS A 857 -10.62 23.39 -1.17
N LEU A 858 -10.02 24.47 -0.68
CA LEU A 858 -9.45 24.44 0.67
C LEU A 858 -10.55 23.99 1.62
N ILE A 859 -10.18 23.15 2.60
CA ILE A 859 -11.12 22.60 3.57
C ILE A 859 -11.60 23.76 4.44
N ALA A 860 -12.77 24.32 4.13
CA ALA A 860 -13.46 25.27 5.01
C ALA A 860 -13.87 24.50 6.27
N GLY A 861 -13.63 24.95 7.49
CA GLY A 861 -13.21 26.24 8.03
C GLY A 861 -13.16 26.07 9.56
N PRO A 862 -13.19 27.13 10.40
CA PRO A 862 -12.88 27.02 11.83
C PRO A 862 -14.01 26.38 12.68
N GLY A 863 -14.18 25.06 12.57
CA GLY A 863 -15.16 24.23 13.28
C GLY A 863 -14.78 23.84 14.71
N GLY A 864 -14.27 24.77 15.52
CA GLY A 864 -13.85 24.48 16.89
C GLY A 864 -13.75 25.66 17.86
N ILE A 865 -13.64 26.90 17.35
CA ILE A 865 -13.52 28.12 18.18
C ILE A 865 -14.74 29.05 18.02
N TYR A 866 -15.48 28.94 16.90
CA TYR A 866 -16.74 29.64 16.68
C TYR A 866 -17.88 28.65 16.41
N ASN A 867 -19.03 28.92 17.02
CA ASN A 867 -20.09 27.94 17.25
C ASN A 867 -21.00 27.75 16.01
N GLN A 868 -20.51 27.06 14.98
CA GLN A 868 -21.30 26.62 13.83
C GLN A 868 -21.13 25.11 13.57
N THR A 869 -22.26 24.43 13.37
CA THR A 869 -22.33 22.99 13.12
C THR A 869 -21.73 22.62 11.77
N ILE A 870 -20.63 21.84 11.79
CA ILE A 870 -20.03 21.25 10.58
C ILE A 870 -21.01 20.23 9.98
N PRO A 871 -21.21 20.20 8.66
CA PRO A 871 -21.83 19.06 8.01
C PRO A 871 -20.96 17.80 8.17
N GLU A 872 -21.34 16.87 9.06
CA GLU A 872 -20.81 15.49 9.08
C GLU A 872 -20.61 14.92 7.67
N TYR A 873 -19.66 13.99 7.55
CA TYR A 873 -19.23 13.31 6.33
C TYR A 873 -18.24 14.07 5.42
N GLN A 874 -17.19 14.64 6.01
CA GLN A 874 -15.88 14.68 5.33
C GLN A 874 -15.07 13.44 5.72
N VAL A 875 -14.51 12.74 4.73
CA VAL A 875 -13.53 11.67 4.95
C VAL A 875 -12.16 12.34 5.01
N VAL A 876 -11.43 12.14 6.11
CA VAL A 876 -10.03 12.53 6.20
C VAL A 876 -9.24 11.77 5.14
N ASP A 877 -8.54 12.49 4.26
CA ASP A 877 -7.86 11.90 3.11
C ASP A 877 -6.57 11.16 3.50
N TYR A 878 -6.73 9.94 3.99
CA TYR A 878 -5.61 9.04 4.29
C TYR A 878 -4.94 8.45 3.03
N SER A 879 -5.47 8.69 1.82
CA SER A 879 -5.59 7.71 0.72
C SER A 879 -4.32 7.15 0.04
N TYR A 880 -3.11 7.45 0.52
CA TYR A 880 -1.88 6.73 0.10
C TYR A 880 -0.83 6.54 1.18
N ASN A 881 -0.95 7.27 2.30
CA ASN A 881 -0.39 6.73 3.52
C ASN A 881 -1.11 5.38 3.81
N VAL A 882 -2.39 5.18 3.47
CA VAL A 882 -3.01 3.83 3.47
C VAL A 882 -2.08 2.75 2.89
N ASP A 883 -1.60 2.88 1.66
CA ASP A 883 -0.75 1.84 1.06
C ASP A 883 0.66 1.82 1.64
N TYR A 884 1.36 2.96 1.77
CA TYR A 884 2.75 2.97 2.27
C TYR A 884 2.87 2.57 3.75
N ILE A 885 1.87 2.93 4.55
CA ILE A 885 1.83 2.65 5.98
C ILE A 885 1.16 1.31 6.27
N LEU A 886 0.20 0.80 5.49
CA LEU A 886 -0.08 -0.65 5.55
C LEU A 886 1.18 -1.45 5.20
N THR A 887 2.01 -1.04 4.22
CA THR A 887 3.30 -1.73 4.00
C THR A 887 4.37 -1.51 5.07
N LYS A 888 4.16 -0.64 6.08
CA LYS A 888 5.22 -0.28 7.04
C LYS A 888 4.84 -0.25 8.53
N THR A 889 3.57 -0.20 8.94
CA THR A 889 3.14 -0.69 10.27
C THR A 889 3.27 -2.20 10.32
N LEU A 890 2.98 -2.84 9.19
CA LEU A 890 3.35 -4.22 8.94
C LEU A 890 4.87 -4.34 8.67
N GLY A 891 5.67 -3.33 9.02
CA GLY A 891 7.12 -3.24 8.77
C GLY A 891 8.00 -3.67 9.94
N ARG A 892 7.42 -4.17 11.05
CA ARG A 892 8.13 -5.00 12.03
C ARG A 892 7.56 -6.41 12.04
N SER A 893 8.08 -7.21 11.11
CA SER A 893 7.95 -8.68 10.96
C SER A 893 6.53 -9.28 10.81
N GLY A 894 6.47 -10.41 10.10
CA GLY A 894 5.40 -11.42 10.17
C GLY A 894 4.03 -11.13 9.54
N TYR A 895 3.58 -9.88 9.41
CA TYR A 895 2.22 -9.56 8.96
C TYR A 895 2.06 -9.19 7.51
N ASP A 896 1.69 -10.21 6.76
CA ASP A 896 0.58 -10.22 5.84
C ASP A 896 -0.21 -8.90 5.47
N VAL A 897 -0.02 -8.33 4.26
CA VAL A 897 -0.74 -7.16 3.69
C VAL A 897 -2.26 -7.33 3.39
N SER A 898 -2.64 -8.32 2.58
CA SER A 898 -3.94 -8.48 1.91
C SER A 898 -4.97 -9.43 2.57
N ASP A 899 -4.96 -9.48 3.90
CA ASP A 899 -6.19 -9.26 4.66
C ASP A 899 -6.65 -7.81 4.39
N ARG A 900 -6.79 -7.47 3.10
CA ARG A 900 -7.51 -6.32 2.52
C ARG A 900 -9.01 -6.58 2.66
N LYS A 901 -9.40 -7.35 3.69
CA LYS A 901 -10.73 -7.28 4.24
C LYS A 901 -10.85 -5.89 4.83
N SER A 902 -11.80 -5.15 4.29
CA SER A 902 -12.08 -3.79 4.74
C SER A 902 -12.64 -3.90 6.14
N LYS A 903 -12.12 -3.10 7.08
CA LYS A 903 -12.61 -3.10 8.47
C LYS A 903 -13.46 -1.85 8.69
N LEU A 904 -14.49 -1.97 9.50
CA LEU A 904 -15.42 -0.88 9.79
C LEU A 904 -15.61 -0.73 11.29
N PHE A 905 -15.22 0.41 11.84
CA PHE A 905 -15.38 0.73 13.26
C PHE A 905 -16.30 1.93 13.42
N ASN A 906 -17.05 1.96 14.53
CA ASN A 906 -17.83 3.13 14.93
C ASN A 906 -17.05 3.91 16.00
N LEU A 907 -16.12 4.76 15.57
CA LEU A 907 -15.14 5.42 16.45
C LEU A 907 -15.72 6.28 17.59
N ASN A 908 -17.01 6.64 17.53
CA ASN A 908 -17.70 7.31 18.64
C ASN A 908 -18.07 6.37 19.80
N HIS A 909 -18.19 5.07 19.53
CA HIS A 909 -18.56 4.03 20.49
C HIS A 909 -17.47 2.96 20.69
N ASP A 910 -16.61 2.78 19.69
CA ASP A 910 -15.42 1.92 19.69
C ASP A 910 -14.20 2.70 19.14
N PRO A 911 -13.70 3.71 19.88
CA PRO A 911 -12.48 4.46 19.53
C PRO A 911 -11.18 3.64 19.65
N PHE A 912 -11.27 2.36 20.02
CA PHE A 912 -10.13 1.44 20.17
C PHE A 912 -10.10 0.40 19.05
N GLU A 913 -11.04 0.47 18.10
CA GLU A 913 -11.10 -0.35 16.90
C GLU A 913 -11.10 -1.85 17.23
N THR A 914 -11.91 -2.24 18.20
CA THR A 914 -11.99 -3.60 18.76
C THR A 914 -13.00 -4.48 18.02
N THR A 915 -14.08 -3.90 17.49
CA THR A 915 -15.23 -4.61 16.91
C THR A 915 -15.40 -4.25 15.44
N ASP A 916 -15.02 -5.16 14.54
CA ASP A 916 -15.13 -4.95 13.09
C ASP A 916 -16.55 -5.26 12.57
N LEU A 917 -17.26 -4.21 12.15
CA LEU A 917 -18.65 -4.24 11.66
C LEU A 917 -18.74 -4.46 10.14
N ALA A 918 -17.64 -4.80 9.46
CA ALA A 918 -17.61 -4.81 8.00
C ALA A 918 -18.51 -5.85 7.34
N ASP A 919 -18.64 -7.03 7.95
CA ASP A 919 -19.54 -8.10 7.47
C ASP A 919 -21.01 -7.79 7.80
N ASP A 920 -21.27 -7.12 8.93
CA ASP A 920 -22.61 -6.73 9.39
C ASP A 920 -23.17 -5.53 8.60
N MET A 921 -22.29 -4.66 8.11
CA MET A 921 -22.64 -3.43 7.40
C MET A 921 -21.99 -3.34 6.00
N PRO A 922 -22.16 -4.33 5.11
CA PRO A 922 -21.47 -4.38 3.82
C PRO A 922 -21.89 -3.22 2.88
N VAL A 923 -23.10 -2.70 3.06
CA VAL A 923 -23.58 -1.48 2.38
C VAL A 923 -22.75 -0.25 2.81
N LYS A 924 -22.41 -0.14 4.11
CA LYS A 924 -21.61 0.97 4.63
C LYS A 924 -20.15 0.87 4.21
N VAL A 925 -19.60 -0.35 4.20
CA VAL A 925 -18.27 -0.64 3.62
C VAL A 925 -18.20 -0.20 2.16
N LYS A 926 -19.22 -0.52 1.35
CA LYS A 926 -19.30 -0.12 -0.06
C LYS A 926 -19.40 1.41 -0.24
N GLU A 927 -20.18 2.10 0.60
CA GLU A 927 -20.26 3.57 0.60
C GLU A 927 -18.89 4.21 0.89
N LEU A 928 -18.19 3.74 1.93
CA LEU A 928 -16.88 4.27 2.30
C LEU A 928 -15.80 3.94 1.25
N TRP A 929 -15.86 2.78 0.60
CA TRP A 929 -14.99 2.47 -0.55
C TRP A 929 -15.20 3.39 -1.73
N GLN A 930 -16.46 3.73 -2.05
CA GLN A 930 -16.73 4.74 -3.06
C GLN A 930 -16.08 6.07 -2.64
N ARG A 931 -16.16 6.48 -1.37
CA ARG A 931 -15.44 7.68 -0.91
C ARG A 931 -13.92 7.54 -1.03
N ILE A 932 -13.30 6.41 -0.69
CA ILE A 932 -11.85 6.20 -0.91
C ILE A 932 -11.49 6.34 -2.39
N GLU A 933 -12.25 5.72 -3.30
CA GLU A 933 -12.07 5.88 -4.75
C GLU A 933 -12.30 7.34 -5.22
N HIS A 934 -13.13 8.10 -4.48
CA HIS A 934 -13.37 9.53 -4.72
C HIS A 934 -12.06 10.31 -4.56
N HIS A 935 -11.32 10.06 -3.49
CA HIS A 935 -10.00 10.62 -3.24
C HIS A 935 -8.90 9.95 -4.08
N ARG A 936 -9.07 8.68 -4.50
CA ARG A 936 -8.05 7.97 -5.29
C ARG A 936 -7.83 8.52 -6.69
N LYS A 937 -8.90 8.75 -7.48
CA LYS A 937 -8.77 9.35 -8.83
C LYS A 937 -8.28 10.80 -8.83
N ARG A 938 -8.14 11.37 -7.63
CA ARG A 938 -7.76 12.75 -7.35
C ARG A 938 -6.31 12.90 -6.88
N MET A 939 -5.65 11.84 -6.44
CA MET A 939 -4.27 11.93 -6.01
C MET A 939 -3.35 12.30 -7.17
N LYS A 940 -2.24 12.98 -6.86
CA LYS A 940 -1.12 13.07 -7.80
C LYS A 940 -0.34 11.76 -7.76
N ASN A 941 0.45 11.49 -8.80
CA ASN A 941 1.44 10.42 -8.72
C ASN A 941 2.36 10.68 -7.51
N ALA A 942 2.76 9.64 -6.79
CA ALA A 942 3.67 9.80 -5.67
C ALA A 942 5.07 10.14 -6.21
N VAL A 943 5.57 11.33 -5.88
CA VAL A 943 6.90 11.76 -6.31
C VAL A 943 7.89 11.28 -5.25
N LYS A 944 8.65 10.25 -5.60
CA LYS A 944 9.67 9.66 -4.73
C LYS A 944 10.93 9.39 -5.52
N PHE A 945 11.94 10.22 -5.30
CA PHE A 945 13.25 10.01 -5.91
C PHE A 945 14.12 9.14 -4.99
N GLY A 946 15.12 8.48 -5.58
CA GLY A 946 16.22 7.94 -4.80
C GLY A 946 17.08 9.05 -4.19
N GLU A 947 17.93 8.68 -3.23
CA GLU A 947 19.00 9.56 -2.77
C GLU A 947 19.97 9.86 -3.92
N ALA A 948 20.25 11.14 -4.16
CA ALA A 948 21.10 11.59 -5.26
C ALA A 948 22.53 11.84 -4.76
N PRO A 949 23.59 11.27 -5.39
CA PRO A 949 24.98 11.45 -4.98
C PRO A 949 25.44 12.92 -4.90
N ALA A 950 24.81 13.83 -5.66
CA ALA A 950 25.06 15.26 -5.60
C ALA A 950 24.75 15.88 -4.22
N GLY A 951 23.81 15.31 -3.46
CA GLY A 951 23.45 15.74 -2.11
C GLY A 951 24.31 15.12 -0.98
N ASN A 952 25.37 14.37 -1.32
CA ASN A 952 26.26 13.79 -0.32
C ASN A 952 26.99 14.90 0.48
N PRO A 953 26.89 14.93 1.83
CA PRO A 953 27.54 15.97 2.66
C PRO A 953 29.07 15.98 2.53
N GLU A 954 29.71 14.87 2.12
CA GLU A 954 31.14 14.82 1.82
C GLU A 954 31.56 15.85 0.75
N ASN A 955 30.67 16.15 -0.21
CA ASN A 955 30.88 17.17 -1.24
C ASN A 955 30.90 18.61 -0.66
N PHE A 956 30.47 18.78 0.59
CA PHE A 956 30.24 20.06 1.26
C PHE A 956 30.89 20.09 2.65
N TYR A 957 32.10 19.55 2.80
CA TYR A 957 32.86 19.54 4.06
C TYR A 957 32.12 18.85 5.23
N ASN A 958 31.39 17.77 4.93
CA ASN A 958 30.54 17.04 5.87
C ASN A 958 29.45 17.93 6.51
N VAL A 959 28.80 18.76 5.69
CA VAL A 959 27.56 19.46 6.08
C VAL A 959 26.44 19.21 5.08
N TYR A 960 25.21 19.15 5.58
CA TYR A 960 24.03 19.16 4.74
C TYR A 960 23.72 20.63 4.38
N THR A 961 23.68 20.94 3.09
CA THR A 961 23.41 22.30 2.62
C THR A 961 22.60 22.31 1.32
N SER A 962 22.03 23.45 0.97
CA SER A 962 21.18 23.65 -0.21
C SER A 962 21.97 24.16 -1.41
N GLY A 963 21.62 23.72 -2.62
CA GLY A 963 22.18 24.26 -3.87
C GLY A 963 22.59 23.21 -4.92
N TRP A 964 22.31 21.93 -4.69
CA TRP A 964 22.77 20.81 -5.51
C TRP A 964 21.68 20.14 -6.36
N CYS A 965 20.43 20.63 -6.31
CA CYS A 965 19.34 20.19 -7.19
C CYS A 965 18.67 21.37 -7.91
N LEU A 966 18.00 21.09 -9.04
CA LEU A 966 17.04 22.00 -9.66
C LEU A 966 15.71 21.97 -8.89
N ALA A 967 15.00 23.11 -8.84
CA ALA A 967 13.69 23.18 -8.20
C ALA A 967 12.56 22.79 -9.17
N TYR A 968 11.68 21.90 -8.74
CA TYR A 968 10.59 21.36 -9.54
C TYR A 968 9.31 22.20 -9.44
N PHE A 969 8.66 22.44 -10.58
CA PHE A 969 7.35 23.09 -10.70
C PHE A 969 6.33 22.12 -11.31
N ASP A 970 5.52 21.46 -10.48
CA ASP A 970 4.45 20.58 -10.98
C ASP A 970 3.32 21.34 -11.70
N VAL A 971 2.80 20.74 -12.77
CA VAL A 971 1.52 21.11 -13.41
C VAL A 971 0.33 20.48 -12.62
N PRO A 972 -0.84 21.14 -12.47
CA PRO A 972 -1.95 20.59 -11.67
C PRO A 972 -2.75 19.51 -12.41
N LYS A 973 -2.93 18.34 -11.79
CA LYS A 973 -3.74 17.22 -12.31
C LYS A 973 -5.12 17.26 -11.65
N ILE A 974 -6.13 17.77 -12.35
CA ILE A 974 -7.47 18.06 -11.79
C ILE A 974 -8.14 16.82 -11.19
N ILE A 975 -8.96 17.14 -10.21
CA ILE A 975 -9.48 16.33 -9.13
C ILE A 975 -10.99 16.18 -9.35
N SER A 976 -11.52 14.99 -9.66
CA SER A 976 -12.81 14.46 -9.12
C SER A 976 -13.39 13.25 -9.85
N THR A 977 -14.57 12.84 -9.37
CA THR A 977 -15.09 11.48 -9.40
C THR A 977 -16.59 11.52 -9.11
N HIS A 978 -17.27 10.44 -9.52
CA HIS A 978 -18.46 9.86 -8.87
C HIS A 978 -19.84 10.50 -9.05
N SER A 979 -20.73 9.64 -9.53
CA SER A 979 -22.04 9.41 -8.93
C SER A 979 -21.94 8.89 -7.47
N LEU A 980 -22.79 9.26 -6.51
CA LEU A 980 -23.73 10.36 -6.38
C LEU A 980 -24.21 10.38 -4.91
N ILE A 981 -24.80 11.50 -4.50
CA ILE A 981 -25.75 11.74 -3.40
C ILE A 981 -26.58 10.46 -3.03
N ALA A 982 -26.90 10.07 -1.78
CA ALA A 982 -27.01 10.78 -0.50
C ALA A 982 -26.95 9.83 0.72
N SER A 983 -26.72 10.36 1.92
CA SER A 983 -27.82 10.54 2.91
C SER A 983 -27.36 11.30 4.15
N LYS A 984 -28.27 12.11 4.69
CA LYS A 984 -28.18 12.70 6.04
C LYS A 984 -29.57 12.68 6.68
N ARG A 985 -29.61 12.29 7.94
CA ARG A 985 -30.67 12.68 8.89
C ARG A 985 -30.17 13.93 9.60
N ILE A 986 -30.85 15.09 9.63
CA ILE A 986 -32.09 15.49 10.32
C ILE A 986 -31.70 16.69 11.22
N SER A 987 -32.40 17.83 11.12
CA SER A 987 -32.84 18.62 12.30
C SER A 987 -33.75 19.79 11.90
N THR A 988 -35.05 19.61 12.12
CA THR A 988 -35.91 20.53 12.89
C THR A 988 -36.00 22.04 12.58
N MET A 989 -35.59 22.54 11.41
CA MET A 989 -36.01 23.88 10.91
C MET A 989 -36.70 23.91 9.54
N GLN A 990 -36.87 22.77 8.86
CA GLN A 990 -37.59 22.69 7.57
C GLN A 990 -39.04 22.17 7.67
N LEU A 991 -39.49 21.77 8.87
CA LEU A 991 -40.80 21.14 9.07
C LEU A 991 -42.00 22.09 8.80
N ALA A 992 -41.79 23.41 8.85
CA ALA A 992 -42.84 24.40 8.58
C ALA A 992 -43.09 24.66 7.08
N VAL A 993 -42.11 24.40 6.20
CA VAL A 993 -42.21 24.73 4.76
C VAL A 993 -42.76 23.56 3.94
N HIS A 994 -42.50 22.32 4.35
CA HIS A 994 -42.97 21.14 3.61
C HIS A 994 -44.48 20.89 3.71
N LEU A 995 -45.15 21.39 4.76
CA LEU A 995 -46.61 21.26 4.90
C LEU A 995 -47.41 22.12 3.90
N ALA A 996 -46.79 23.14 3.29
CA ALA A 996 -47.45 23.98 2.28
C ALA A 996 -47.36 23.42 0.85
N VAL A 997 -46.28 22.68 0.53
CA VAL A 997 -46.02 22.18 -0.84
C VAL A 997 -46.76 20.87 -1.13
N VAL A 998 -46.96 20.02 -0.11
CA VAL A 998 -47.70 18.75 -0.24
C VAL A 998 -49.18 18.97 -0.60
N ALA A 999 -49.73 20.17 -0.38
CA ALA A 999 -51.10 20.52 -0.75
C ALA A 999 -51.31 20.84 -2.25
N PHE A 1000 -50.24 21.07 -3.04
CA PHE A 1000 -50.39 21.61 -4.41
C PHE A 1000 -50.14 20.60 -5.55
N CYS A 1001 -49.49 19.47 -5.29
CA CYS A 1001 -49.20 18.44 -6.31
C CYS A 1001 -50.16 17.23 -6.27
N GLY A 1002 -51.23 17.29 -5.48
CA GLY A 1002 -52.28 16.27 -5.45
C GLY A 1002 -53.28 16.34 -6.62
N ALA A 1003 -53.13 17.32 -7.52
CA ALA A 1003 -54.03 17.52 -8.65
C ALA A 1003 -53.27 17.98 -9.89
N LEU A 1004 -52.94 17.03 -10.78
CA LEU A 1004 -52.91 17.21 -12.25
C LEU A 1004 -52.74 15.84 -12.91
N HIS A 1005 -53.81 15.34 -13.52
CA HIS A 1005 -53.75 14.17 -14.40
C HIS A 1005 -53.10 14.52 -15.75
N LEU A 1006 -52.62 13.45 -16.40
CA LEU A 1006 -52.30 13.31 -17.83
C LEU A 1006 -52.79 14.44 -18.76
N SER A 1007 -51.86 15.01 -19.52
CA SER A 1007 -52.16 15.67 -20.78
C SER A 1007 -51.34 15.05 -21.92
N ASP A 1008 -52.01 14.74 -23.04
CA ASP A 1008 -51.37 14.34 -24.29
C ASP A 1008 -50.59 15.52 -24.87
N GLY A 1009 -49.33 15.66 -24.45
CA GLY A 1009 -48.44 16.71 -24.89
C GLY A 1009 -47.92 16.45 -26.31
N LYS A 1010 -48.32 17.28 -27.28
CA LYS A 1010 -47.67 17.31 -28.61
C LYS A 1010 -46.15 17.49 -28.44
N LYS A 1011 -45.36 16.67 -29.13
CA LYS A 1011 -43.89 16.70 -29.09
C LYS A 1011 -43.36 18.12 -29.38
N PRO A 1012 -42.54 18.72 -28.50
CA PRO A 1012 -42.11 20.10 -28.63
C PRO A 1012 -41.08 20.27 -29.75
N HIS A 1013 -41.17 21.33 -30.54
CA HIS A 1013 -40.12 21.67 -31.50
C HIS A 1013 -38.82 22.00 -30.76
N LEU A 1014 -37.73 21.31 -31.12
CA LEU A 1014 -36.41 21.50 -30.52
C LEU A 1014 -35.57 22.39 -31.44
N ILE A 1015 -35.24 23.59 -30.96
CA ILE A 1015 -34.37 24.54 -31.65
C ILE A 1015 -33.13 24.76 -30.77
N PHE A 1016 -31.96 24.46 -31.31
CA PHE A 1016 -30.67 24.67 -30.65
C PHE A 1016 -29.86 25.71 -31.44
N ILE A 1017 -29.35 26.72 -30.75
CA ILE A 1017 -28.60 27.84 -31.35
C ILE A 1017 -27.23 27.87 -30.70
N MET A 1018 -26.17 27.84 -31.51
CA MET A 1018 -24.78 27.78 -31.05
C MET A 1018 -23.95 28.88 -31.71
N GLY A 1019 -23.31 29.74 -30.91
CA GLY A 1019 -22.25 30.62 -31.38
C GLY A 1019 -20.89 29.89 -31.35
N ASP A 1020 -20.07 30.07 -32.38
CA ASP A 1020 -18.64 29.72 -32.33
C ASP A 1020 -17.87 30.87 -31.64
N ASP A 1021 -16.86 30.52 -30.86
CA ASP A 1021 -15.86 31.42 -30.27
C ASP A 1021 -16.40 32.62 -29.45
N MET A 1022 -17.63 32.53 -28.93
CA MET A 1022 -18.26 33.53 -28.07
C MET A 1022 -17.93 33.31 -26.58
N GLY A 1023 -17.44 34.35 -25.89
CA GLY A 1023 -17.04 34.29 -24.49
C GLY A 1023 -18.16 34.56 -23.47
N TYR A 1024 -17.91 34.20 -22.21
CA TYR A 1024 -18.87 34.30 -21.10
C TYR A 1024 -19.37 35.74 -20.85
N ASN A 1025 -18.50 36.73 -21.07
CA ASN A 1025 -18.78 38.15 -20.83
C ASN A 1025 -19.22 38.90 -22.10
N ASP A 1026 -19.43 38.22 -23.23
CA ASP A 1026 -19.73 38.86 -24.52
C ASP A 1026 -21.25 39.00 -24.75
N VAL A 1027 -22.04 38.85 -23.68
CA VAL A 1027 -23.50 38.84 -23.67
C VAL A 1027 -24.05 39.69 -22.52
N GLY A 1028 -25.11 40.46 -22.81
CA GLY A 1028 -25.66 41.51 -21.95
C GLY A 1028 -26.26 41.02 -20.63
N TRP A 1029 -26.71 39.76 -20.56
CA TRP A 1029 -27.23 39.18 -19.32
C TRP A 1029 -26.14 38.83 -18.29
N HIS A 1030 -24.89 38.60 -18.72
CA HIS A 1030 -23.74 38.46 -17.81
C HIS A 1030 -22.94 39.78 -17.68
N ASN A 1031 -22.80 40.54 -18.76
CA ASN A 1031 -22.00 41.76 -18.80
C ASN A 1031 -22.78 42.94 -19.39
N LYS A 1032 -23.19 43.87 -18.52
CA LYS A 1032 -24.02 45.04 -18.87
C LYS A 1032 -23.38 46.03 -19.87
N LEU A 1033 -22.10 45.86 -20.22
CA LEU A 1033 -21.44 46.62 -21.30
C LEU A 1033 -21.89 46.15 -22.69
N PHE A 1034 -22.28 44.89 -22.83
CA PHE A 1034 -22.89 44.37 -24.05
C PHE A 1034 -24.41 44.53 -23.96
N HIS A 1035 -25.04 44.85 -25.09
CA HIS A 1035 -26.49 45.01 -25.17
C HIS A 1035 -27.05 44.02 -26.20
N THR A 1036 -27.43 42.83 -25.75
CA THR A 1036 -27.95 41.74 -26.59
C THR A 1036 -29.44 41.49 -26.30
N PRO A 1037 -30.32 42.50 -26.47
CA PRO A 1037 -31.62 42.58 -25.79
C PRO A 1037 -32.56 41.41 -26.09
N HIS A 1038 -32.46 40.78 -27.27
CA HIS A 1038 -33.26 39.61 -27.61
C HIS A 1038 -32.75 38.34 -26.91
N MET A 1039 -31.44 38.12 -26.87
CA MET A 1039 -30.84 37.00 -26.14
C MET A 1039 -30.94 37.21 -24.63
N ASP A 1040 -30.73 38.43 -24.14
CA ASP A 1040 -30.96 38.82 -22.73
C ASP A 1040 -32.40 38.58 -22.30
N LYS A 1041 -33.38 38.86 -23.18
CA LYS A 1041 -34.79 38.60 -22.92
C LYS A 1041 -35.08 37.11 -22.89
N LEU A 1042 -34.58 36.34 -23.85
CA LEU A 1042 -34.70 34.87 -23.86
C LEU A 1042 -34.07 34.24 -22.61
N ALA A 1043 -32.88 34.69 -22.23
CA ALA A 1043 -32.17 34.29 -21.02
C ALA A 1043 -32.97 34.59 -19.75
N LYS A 1044 -33.50 35.83 -19.61
CA LYS A 1044 -34.33 36.25 -18.47
C LYS A 1044 -35.69 35.55 -18.39
N SER A 1045 -36.30 35.20 -19.53
CA SER A 1045 -37.56 34.46 -19.58
C SER A 1045 -37.40 32.94 -19.51
N GLY A 1046 -36.17 32.46 -19.67
CA GLY A 1046 -35.80 31.04 -19.66
C GLY A 1046 -34.93 30.70 -18.45
N VAL A 1047 -34.01 29.76 -18.65
CA VAL A 1047 -33.05 29.33 -17.62
C VAL A 1047 -31.64 29.68 -18.07
N ILE A 1048 -30.97 30.55 -17.32
CA ILE A 1048 -29.57 30.93 -17.55
C ILE A 1048 -28.66 29.85 -16.94
N LEU A 1049 -27.75 29.32 -17.75
CA LEU A 1049 -26.85 28.23 -17.34
C LEU A 1049 -25.45 28.77 -17.00
N GLU A 1050 -25.32 29.44 -15.85
CA GLU A 1050 -24.07 30.03 -15.32
C GLU A 1050 -22.91 29.03 -15.14
N GLN A 1051 -23.15 27.71 -15.27
CA GLN A 1051 -22.15 26.64 -15.16
C GLN A 1051 -22.27 25.64 -16.32
N TYR A 1052 -22.59 26.13 -17.52
CA TYR A 1052 -22.44 25.38 -18.76
C TYR A 1052 -21.05 25.62 -19.37
N TYR A 1053 -20.35 24.53 -19.70
CA TYR A 1053 -18.98 24.59 -20.23
C TYR A 1053 -18.89 23.83 -21.55
N SER A 1054 -18.41 24.51 -22.60
CA SER A 1054 -17.97 23.88 -23.84
C SER A 1054 -16.50 23.44 -23.70
N LEU A 1055 -16.06 22.52 -24.56
CA LEU A 1055 -14.63 22.22 -24.71
C LEU A 1055 -13.94 23.41 -25.41
N PRO A 1056 -12.64 23.65 -25.14
CA PRO A 1056 -11.93 24.86 -25.57
C PRO A 1056 -11.68 24.96 -27.09
N LEU A 1057 -12.16 24.01 -27.89
CA LEU A 1057 -12.07 24.02 -29.36
C LEU A 1057 -13.39 23.59 -29.98
N CYS A 1058 -13.68 24.13 -31.17
CA CYS A 1058 -14.97 24.06 -31.83
C CYS A 1058 -15.36 22.63 -32.31
N THR A 1059 -14.39 21.81 -32.74
CA THR A 1059 -14.64 20.40 -33.13
C THR A 1059 -14.94 19.50 -31.94
N PRO A 1060 -14.10 19.41 -30.88
CA PRO A 1060 -14.43 18.61 -29.69
C PRO A 1060 -15.79 18.99 -29.08
N SER A 1061 -16.12 20.27 -29.01
CA SER A 1061 -17.42 20.73 -28.49
C SER A 1061 -18.61 20.20 -29.30
N ARG A 1062 -18.54 20.25 -30.64
CA ARG A 1062 -19.60 19.71 -31.51
C ARG A 1062 -19.66 18.18 -31.46
N VAL A 1063 -18.52 17.50 -31.38
CA VAL A 1063 -18.46 16.03 -31.21
C VAL A 1063 -19.15 15.62 -29.89
N ALA A 1064 -18.84 16.31 -28.78
CA ALA A 1064 -19.45 16.05 -27.48
C ALA A 1064 -20.97 16.29 -27.51
N LEU A 1065 -21.41 17.41 -28.09
CA LEU A 1065 -22.82 17.76 -28.22
C LEU A 1065 -23.58 16.77 -29.11
N MET A 1066 -23.10 16.50 -30.32
CA MET A 1066 -23.85 15.74 -31.33
C MET A 1066 -23.87 14.24 -31.05
N SER A 1067 -22.84 13.68 -30.40
CA SER A 1067 -22.78 12.26 -30.06
C SER A 1067 -23.17 11.93 -28.62
N GLY A 1068 -23.12 12.91 -27.70
CA GLY A 1068 -23.21 12.66 -26.25
C GLY A 1068 -21.99 11.97 -25.64
N ILE A 1069 -20.92 11.75 -26.42
CA ILE A 1069 -19.72 11.01 -26.02
C ILE A 1069 -18.54 11.97 -25.92
N TYR A 1070 -17.72 11.83 -24.86
CA TYR A 1070 -16.48 12.60 -24.72
C TYR A 1070 -15.55 12.38 -25.94
N PRO A 1071 -15.10 13.44 -26.63
CA PRO A 1071 -14.34 13.31 -27.89
C PRO A 1071 -13.04 12.50 -27.76
N SER A 1072 -12.46 12.45 -26.56
CA SER A 1072 -11.28 11.63 -26.24
C SER A 1072 -11.52 10.11 -26.35
N LEU A 1073 -12.76 9.65 -26.17
CA LEU A 1073 -13.15 8.26 -26.41
C LEU A 1073 -13.37 7.95 -27.91
N LEU A 1074 -13.49 9.00 -28.73
CA LEU A 1074 -13.65 8.92 -30.18
C LEU A 1074 -12.35 9.26 -30.94
N GLY A 1075 -11.26 9.56 -30.25
CA GLY A 1075 -9.98 9.96 -30.84
C GLY A 1075 -9.90 11.42 -31.33
N LEU A 1076 -10.92 12.23 -31.03
CA LEU A 1076 -11.11 13.59 -31.55
C LEU A 1076 -10.82 14.69 -30.50
N GLN A 1077 -9.76 14.50 -29.70
CA GLN A 1077 -9.39 15.41 -28.60
C GLN A 1077 -8.17 16.32 -28.87
N ARG A 1078 -7.48 16.17 -30.02
CA ARG A 1078 -6.18 16.82 -30.25
C ARG A 1078 -6.21 18.14 -31.03
N GLY A 1079 -7.33 18.51 -31.65
CA GLY A 1079 -7.44 19.76 -32.40
C GLY A 1079 -8.80 19.98 -33.06
N VAL A 1080 -8.90 21.04 -33.85
CA VAL A 1080 -9.92 21.16 -34.89
C VAL A 1080 -9.50 20.25 -36.04
N LEU A 1081 -10.40 19.38 -36.50
CA LEU A 1081 -10.10 18.51 -37.65
C LEU A 1081 -9.79 19.38 -38.87
N LEU A 1082 -8.59 19.21 -39.43
CA LEU A 1082 -8.17 19.95 -40.62
C LEU A 1082 -8.68 19.24 -41.88
N ASN A 1083 -8.90 19.99 -42.96
CA ASN A 1083 -9.55 19.53 -44.21
C ASN A 1083 -8.90 18.32 -44.92
N GLN A 1084 -7.75 17.83 -44.44
CA GLN A 1084 -7.00 16.70 -44.99
C GLN A 1084 -6.92 15.49 -44.05
N GLU A 1085 -7.51 15.57 -42.84
CA GLU A 1085 -7.51 14.45 -41.90
C GLU A 1085 -8.59 13.43 -42.26
N PRO A 1086 -8.25 12.16 -42.54
CA PRO A 1086 -9.18 11.17 -43.09
C PRO A 1086 -10.10 10.52 -42.03
N TYR A 1087 -10.25 11.14 -40.87
CA TYR A 1087 -10.95 10.57 -39.72
C TYR A 1087 -11.91 11.57 -39.06
N GLY A 1088 -13.06 11.06 -38.61
CA GLY A 1088 -14.12 11.83 -37.95
C GLY A 1088 -14.83 10.94 -36.93
N ILE A 1089 -16.06 11.30 -36.52
CA ILE A 1089 -16.84 10.45 -35.60
C ILE A 1089 -17.08 9.09 -36.29
N PRO A 1090 -16.64 7.97 -35.70
CA PRO A 1090 -16.81 6.66 -36.34
C PRO A 1090 -18.29 6.34 -36.55
N LEU A 1091 -18.69 5.96 -37.77
CA LEU A 1091 -20.09 5.82 -38.19
C LEU A 1091 -20.96 4.84 -37.36
N LYS A 1092 -20.33 3.98 -36.56
CA LYS A 1092 -20.99 3.11 -35.57
C LYS A 1092 -21.63 3.88 -34.40
N TYR A 1093 -21.25 5.14 -34.17
CA TYR A 1093 -21.83 6.00 -33.14
C TYR A 1093 -22.93 6.86 -33.74
N GLU A 1094 -24.11 6.81 -33.13
CA GLU A 1094 -25.28 7.52 -33.61
C GLU A 1094 -25.38 8.89 -32.97
N MET A 1095 -25.62 9.91 -33.80
CA MET A 1095 -25.74 11.29 -33.35
C MET A 1095 -27.19 11.68 -33.07
N ILE A 1096 -27.38 12.66 -32.19
CA ILE A 1096 -28.69 13.18 -31.75
C ILE A 1096 -29.65 13.44 -32.91
N PRO A 1097 -29.26 14.06 -34.06
CA PRO A 1097 -30.19 14.28 -35.18
C PRO A 1097 -30.77 12.98 -35.75
N LYS A 1098 -30.00 11.88 -35.80
CA LYS A 1098 -30.52 10.57 -36.25
C LYS A 1098 -31.58 10.05 -35.29
N ARG A 1099 -31.28 10.08 -33.99
CA ARG A 1099 -32.20 9.63 -32.93
C ARG A 1099 -33.47 10.49 -32.85
N LEU A 1100 -33.38 11.79 -33.13
CA LEU A 1100 -34.55 12.66 -33.23
C LEU A 1100 -35.40 12.36 -34.48
N LYS A 1101 -34.79 12.04 -35.64
CA LYS A 1101 -35.55 11.55 -36.81
C LYS A 1101 -36.29 10.25 -36.51
N GLU A 1102 -35.62 9.29 -35.87
CA GLU A 1102 -36.23 8.03 -35.41
C GLU A 1102 -37.41 8.30 -34.44
N ALA A 1103 -37.29 9.32 -33.58
CA ALA A 1103 -38.37 9.77 -32.70
C ALA A 1103 -39.47 10.59 -33.40
N GLY A 1104 -39.44 10.73 -34.73
CA GLY A 1104 -40.45 11.40 -35.54
C GLY A 1104 -40.27 12.92 -35.72
N TYR A 1105 -39.09 13.48 -35.42
CA TYR A 1105 -38.78 14.88 -35.67
C TYR A 1105 -38.19 15.10 -37.07
N HIS A 1106 -38.66 16.13 -37.78
CA HIS A 1106 -37.94 16.65 -38.94
C HIS A 1106 -36.76 17.50 -38.45
N THR A 1107 -35.53 17.03 -38.64
CA THR A 1107 -34.30 17.71 -38.20
C THR A 1107 -33.64 18.45 -39.35
N HIS A 1108 -33.32 19.72 -39.14
CA HIS A 1108 -32.63 20.59 -40.10
C HIS A 1108 -31.39 21.22 -39.43
N GLN A 1109 -30.31 21.40 -40.19
CA GLN A 1109 -29.13 22.15 -39.76
C GLN A 1109 -28.97 23.35 -40.69
N ILE A 1110 -28.64 24.52 -40.12
CA ILE A 1110 -28.41 25.77 -40.84
C ILE A 1110 -27.12 26.36 -40.26
N GLY A 1111 -26.11 26.55 -41.11
CA GLY A 1111 -24.75 26.89 -40.67
C GLY A 1111 -23.84 25.66 -40.49
N LYS A 1112 -22.73 25.86 -39.77
CA LYS A 1112 -21.62 24.92 -39.57
C LYS A 1112 -21.96 23.73 -38.68
#